data_AF-A0A1G7RLW0-F1
#
_entry.id   AF-A0A1G7RLW0-F1
#
_cell.length_a   1.000
_cell.length_b   1.000
_cell.length_c   1.000
_cell.angle_alpha   90.00
_cell.angle_beta   90.00
_cell.angle_gamma   90.00
#
_symmetry.space_group_name_H-M   'P 1'
#
loop_
_entity.id
_entity.type
_entity.pdbx_description
1 polymer ?
#
loop_
_entity_poly.entity_id
_entity_poly.type
_entity_poly.pdbx_seq_one_letter_code
_entity_poly.pdbx_strand_id
1 'polypeptide(L)'
;MAPYKRKTPEEILYSIYRLHRGKLKIIIGSVSGSGKTYHMLQEGGLLKKQGIDVVYSAVSTMQRSETVQQLEDLERVPSIHWWKNGKEQKDLPLEALIERNPEALLVDGLAHRNREGAKFATRLEDIRYLMDRGISVITTINVYELAGVGELIFKMTGIRAEDTVPLNTLELADEVRLIDVSPETILKRMEEGILGNETHPAMFRRGNLGVLRELSLRLVAEGVNDSLEKHREEHGLIGPSGASERILVSAQYHWNGSLHVRRGQQIAKRLNGDLIVVTFVKPQLPLTKEQQVFKRSIIKLVSRVDARFEELRLTSFRQLPSVLVRYATQNNVTRIVMGHSQKSRWQEKWQGSIANRVLRKTRNIDVFVMADRAKQEGERILPIRSNSKKTEEPFHRLTSQEMQQKIERIRRGTFKIYIGASPGVGKTYKMLQEGNLLLNRGIDVVIGLLETHGRKETKEQTGQLTTIPRAKIPYQSTWLEEMDIEAIIERHPEVVLVDELAHTNVPGSVTRKRYEDVIRLLESGISVITTVNVQHLESLNDAVAQLTGVRVRETVPDAILKMANEVELIDVTPQMLQERMREGKIYAAEKVNQALESFFKIGNLIALRELALREIADDVDERLEAWDRDVALRGSWSRQEVIFVCVDLGPQAERLIRRGFRIAHRLKADWFVHYVHCGGTRTDDEQRRLDALKHLTERLGGVIEMTEVSSNTNIHQLLLNRMNEVRTTQLIIGQSRKPLWRSLFKESFVHYLLRNARHIDMLIVADFDPNVMTESTK
;
A
#
# COMPACT_ATOMS: atom_id res chain seq x y z
N MET A 1 -19.83 11.60 -14.74
CA MET A 1 -20.05 11.89 -16.18
C MET A 1 -20.49 13.34 -16.35
N ALA A 2 -19.79 14.11 -17.19
CA ALA A 2 -20.47 15.18 -17.94
C ALA A 2 -21.20 14.48 -19.10
N PRO A 3 -22.54 14.36 -19.12
CA PRO A 3 -23.26 13.37 -19.94
C PRO A 3 -23.24 13.60 -21.46
N TYR A 4 -22.46 14.56 -21.98
CA TYR A 4 -22.72 15.16 -23.30
C TYR A 4 -21.48 15.35 -24.18
N LYS A 5 -20.40 14.57 -24.00
CA LYS A 5 -19.27 14.58 -24.95
C LYS A 5 -19.48 13.53 -26.03
N ARG A 6 -19.52 13.96 -27.30
CA ARG A 6 -19.65 13.07 -28.46
C ARG A 6 -18.37 12.22 -28.59
N LYS A 7 -18.48 10.91 -28.44
CA LYS A 7 -17.37 9.97 -28.63
C LYS A 7 -16.88 10.00 -30.07
N THR A 8 -15.56 9.85 -30.31
CA THR A 8 -15.02 9.75 -31.67
C THR A 8 -15.45 8.44 -32.33
N PRO A 9 -15.45 8.33 -33.67
CA PRO A 9 -15.71 7.06 -34.35
C PRO A 9 -14.77 5.94 -33.88
N GLU A 10 -13.50 6.23 -33.60
CA GLU A 10 -12.57 5.23 -33.05
C GLU A 10 -12.98 4.80 -31.63
N GLU A 11 -13.39 5.73 -30.76
CA GLU A 11 -13.87 5.43 -29.41
C GLU A 11 -15.17 4.60 -29.43
N ILE A 12 -16.04 4.83 -30.41
CA ILE A 12 -17.28 4.06 -30.61
C ILE A 12 -16.94 2.65 -31.11
N LEU A 13 -16.09 2.52 -32.13
CA LEU A 13 -15.60 1.23 -32.63
C LEU A 13 -14.90 0.43 -31.54
N TYR A 14 -14.08 1.07 -30.73
CA TYR A 14 -13.42 0.45 -29.58
C TYR A 14 -14.42 0.02 -28.49
N SER A 15 -15.46 0.83 -28.23
CA SER A 15 -16.53 0.47 -27.29
C SER A 15 -17.33 -0.74 -27.80
N ILE A 16 -17.64 -0.81 -29.10
CA ILE A 16 -18.34 -1.92 -29.74
C ILE A 16 -17.45 -3.18 -29.71
N TYR A 17 -16.17 -3.05 -30.05
CA TYR A 17 -15.20 -4.15 -29.97
C TYR A 17 -15.11 -4.73 -28.56
N ARG A 18 -15.05 -3.88 -27.52
CA ARG A 18 -15.06 -4.32 -26.11
C ARG A 18 -16.35 -5.02 -25.68
N LEU A 19 -17.49 -4.75 -26.32
CA LEU A 19 -18.76 -5.41 -26.01
C LEU A 19 -18.82 -6.83 -26.59
N HIS A 20 -18.12 -7.09 -27.69
CA HIS A 20 -18.12 -8.40 -28.36
C HIS A 20 -16.92 -9.30 -28.00
N ARG A 21 -15.91 -8.76 -27.32
CA ARG A 21 -14.73 -9.51 -26.87
C ARG A 21 -15.01 -10.20 -25.53
N GLY A 22 -14.55 -11.44 -25.38
CA GLY A 22 -14.57 -12.17 -24.12
C GLY A 22 -13.70 -11.47 -23.06
N LYS A 23 -14.02 -11.68 -21.78
CA LYS A 23 -13.30 -11.06 -20.66
C LYS A 23 -12.14 -11.92 -20.18
N LEU A 24 -11.08 -11.30 -19.68
CA LEU A 24 -9.96 -11.99 -19.04
C LEU A 24 -9.90 -11.72 -17.54
N LYS A 25 -9.99 -12.78 -16.75
CA LYS A 25 -9.76 -12.76 -15.29
C LYS A 25 -8.48 -13.52 -14.94
N ILE A 26 -7.55 -12.86 -14.26
CA ILE A 26 -6.28 -13.45 -13.84
C ILE A 26 -6.27 -13.59 -12.31
N ILE A 27 -6.03 -14.80 -11.82
CA ILE A 27 -5.82 -15.11 -10.41
C ILE A 27 -4.32 -15.25 -10.16
N ILE A 28 -3.78 -14.32 -9.37
CA ILE A 28 -2.35 -14.21 -9.07
C ILE A 28 -2.08 -14.81 -7.69
N GLY A 29 -0.95 -15.48 -7.54
CA GLY A 29 -0.43 -15.91 -6.24
C GLY A 29 1.09 -15.82 -6.17
N SER A 30 1.62 -15.77 -4.95
CA SER A 30 3.06 -15.69 -4.70
C SER A 30 3.80 -16.94 -5.17
N VAL A 31 3.19 -18.11 -4.97
CA VAL A 31 3.78 -19.42 -5.29
C VAL A 31 2.75 -20.47 -5.68
N SER A 32 3.23 -21.55 -6.31
CA SER A 32 2.47 -22.80 -6.44
C SER A 32 2.06 -23.30 -5.06
N GLY A 33 0.77 -23.64 -4.89
CA GLY A 33 0.20 -24.05 -3.60
C GLY A 33 -0.50 -22.97 -2.79
N SER A 34 -0.46 -21.70 -3.23
CA SER A 34 -1.23 -20.62 -2.60
C SER A 34 -2.76 -20.84 -2.68
N GLY A 35 -3.25 -21.73 -3.55
CA GLY A 35 -4.67 -22.04 -3.69
C GLY A 35 -5.35 -21.37 -4.90
N LYS A 36 -4.58 -20.86 -5.86
CA LYS A 36 -5.09 -20.23 -7.10
C LYS A 36 -6.13 -21.10 -7.83
N THR A 37 -5.79 -22.37 -8.09
CA THR A 37 -6.67 -23.30 -8.81
C THR A 37 -7.96 -23.58 -8.04
N TYR A 38 -7.88 -23.77 -6.72
CA TYR A 38 -9.06 -23.93 -5.87
C TYR A 38 -10.01 -22.72 -6.00
N HIS A 39 -9.47 -21.50 -5.92
CA HIS A 39 -10.30 -20.30 -6.06
C HIS A 39 -10.84 -20.10 -7.48
N MET A 40 -10.08 -20.50 -8.52
CA MET A 40 -10.56 -20.50 -9.91
C MET A 40 -11.77 -21.40 -10.09
N LEU A 41 -11.70 -22.63 -9.56
CA LEU A 41 -12.78 -23.61 -9.67
C LEU A 41 -13.99 -23.22 -8.81
N GLN A 42 -13.77 -22.69 -7.61
CA GLN A 42 -14.84 -22.16 -6.76
C GLN A 42 -15.60 -21.04 -7.49
N GLU A 43 -14.90 -20.13 -8.16
CA GLU A 43 -15.51 -19.08 -8.98
C GLU A 43 -16.31 -19.68 -10.15
N GLY A 44 -15.74 -20.64 -10.87
CA GLY A 44 -16.41 -21.35 -11.96
C GLY A 44 -17.71 -22.02 -11.52
N GLY A 45 -17.70 -22.66 -10.35
CA GLY A 45 -18.90 -23.26 -9.75
C GLY A 45 -19.97 -22.22 -9.38
N LEU A 46 -19.58 -21.02 -8.94
CA LEU A 46 -20.52 -19.92 -8.68
C LEU A 46 -21.15 -19.41 -9.97
N LEU A 47 -20.36 -19.20 -11.03
CA LEU A 47 -20.85 -18.78 -12.34
C LEU A 47 -21.83 -19.81 -12.92
N LYS A 48 -21.51 -21.11 -12.82
CA LYS A 48 -22.42 -22.18 -13.25
C LYS A 48 -23.74 -22.16 -12.47
N LYS A 49 -23.71 -21.91 -11.15
CA LYS A 49 -24.93 -21.76 -10.33
C LYS A 49 -25.76 -20.53 -10.72
N GLN A 50 -25.15 -19.51 -11.31
CA GLN A 50 -25.83 -18.34 -11.88
C GLN A 50 -26.39 -18.60 -13.30
N GLY A 51 -26.23 -19.81 -13.83
CA GLY A 51 -26.70 -20.20 -15.15
C GLY A 51 -25.74 -19.86 -16.29
N ILE A 52 -24.50 -19.45 -15.97
CA ILE A 52 -23.46 -19.19 -16.97
C ILE A 52 -22.87 -20.52 -17.43
N ASP A 53 -22.61 -20.61 -18.73
CA ASP A 53 -22.05 -21.80 -19.34
C ASP A 53 -20.53 -21.87 -19.16
N VAL A 54 -20.08 -22.70 -18.22
CA VAL A 54 -18.68 -22.81 -17.79
C VAL A 54 -18.09 -24.17 -18.12
N VAL A 55 -16.96 -24.16 -18.81
CA VAL A 55 -16.14 -25.35 -19.06
C VAL A 55 -14.73 -25.19 -18.49
N TYR A 56 -14.02 -26.29 -18.26
CA TYR A 56 -12.61 -26.27 -17.89
C TYR A 56 -11.73 -27.09 -18.84
N SER A 57 -10.49 -26.63 -19.06
CA SER A 57 -9.48 -27.36 -19.82
C SER A 57 -8.08 -27.06 -19.27
N ALA A 58 -7.15 -28.02 -19.43
CA ALA A 58 -5.76 -27.91 -18.96
C ALA A 58 -5.59 -27.49 -17.47
N VAL A 59 -6.50 -27.91 -16.59
CA VAL A 59 -6.44 -27.68 -15.13
C VAL A 59 -5.53 -28.72 -14.46
N SER A 60 -4.74 -28.29 -13.48
CA SER A 60 -3.90 -29.17 -12.66
C SER A 60 -4.43 -29.23 -11.22
N THR A 61 -5.05 -30.35 -10.85
CA THR A 61 -5.61 -30.53 -9.50
C THR A 61 -4.59 -30.90 -8.44
N MET A 62 -3.35 -31.24 -8.83
CA MET A 62 -2.29 -31.78 -7.95
C MET A 62 -2.80 -32.86 -6.98
N GLN A 63 -3.79 -33.67 -7.40
CA GLN A 63 -4.46 -34.72 -6.61
C GLN A 63 -5.13 -34.25 -5.29
N ARG A 64 -5.47 -32.97 -5.15
CA ARG A 64 -6.18 -32.46 -3.96
C ARG A 64 -7.66 -32.88 -3.99
N SER A 65 -8.10 -33.68 -3.02
CA SER A 65 -9.48 -34.17 -2.92
C SER A 65 -10.52 -33.06 -3.01
N GLU A 66 -10.35 -31.96 -2.26
CA GLU A 66 -11.26 -30.80 -2.29
C GLU A 66 -11.31 -30.11 -3.66
N THR A 67 -10.19 -30.06 -4.38
CA THR A 67 -10.11 -29.45 -5.72
C THR A 67 -10.71 -30.38 -6.78
N VAL A 68 -10.57 -31.69 -6.59
CA VAL A 68 -11.19 -32.71 -7.45
C VAL A 68 -12.70 -32.70 -7.30
N GLN A 69 -13.24 -32.60 -6.08
CA GLN A 69 -14.67 -32.50 -5.83
C GLN A 69 -15.32 -31.32 -6.55
N GLN A 70 -14.63 -30.18 -6.63
CA GLN A 70 -15.15 -29.00 -7.36
C GLN A 70 -15.23 -29.21 -8.88
N LEU A 71 -14.50 -30.18 -9.44
CA LEU A 71 -14.56 -30.49 -10.87
C LEU A 71 -15.71 -31.41 -11.24
N GLU A 72 -16.28 -32.17 -10.29
CA GLU A 72 -17.37 -33.12 -10.57
C GLU A 72 -18.57 -32.42 -11.19
N ASP A 73 -18.82 -31.18 -10.78
CA ASP A 73 -19.93 -30.36 -11.25
C ASP A 73 -19.60 -29.54 -12.51
N LEU A 74 -18.39 -29.60 -13.09
CA LEU A 74 -18.01 -28.76 -14.25
C LEU A 74 -17.78 -29.62 -15.51
N GLU A 75 -18.14 -29.08 -16.68
CA GLU A 75 -17.92 -29.77 -17.96
C GLU A 75 -16.43 -29.69 -18.35
N ARG A 76 -15.83 -30.84 -18.71
CA ARG A 76 -14.43 -30.93 -19.12
C ARG A 76 -14.30 -30.92 -20.63
N VAL A 77 -13.48 -30.01 -21.17
CA VAL A 77 -12.98 -30.10 -22.55
C VAL A 77 -11.58 -30.74 -22.53
N PRO A 78 -11.39 -31.93 -23.13
CA PRO A 78 -10.12 -32.67 -23.04
C PRO A 78 -8.91 -31.89 -23.58
N SER A 79 -7.91 -31.65 -22.74
CA SER A 79 -6.66 -31.00 -23.13
C SER A 79 -5.80 -31.87 -24.05
N ILE A 80 -4.85 -31.26 -24.75
CA ILE A 80 -3.84 -31.97 -25.55
C ILE A 80 -2.65 -32.28 -24.63
N HIS A 81 -2.37 -33.55 -24.38
CA HIS A 81 -1.27 -33.96 -23.50
C HIS A 81 0.02 -34.18 -24.31
N TRP A 82 1.15 -33.70 -23.79
CA TRP A 82 2.48 -33.90 -24.38
C TRP A 82 3.54 -33.90 -23.29
N TRP A 83 4.80 -34.21 -23.63
CA TRP A 83 5.87 -34.38 -22.64
C TRP A 83 7.05 -33.47 -22.93
N LYS A 84 7.55 -32.77 -21.89
CA LYS A 84 8.75 -31.91 -21.94
C LYS A 84 9.64 -32.27 -20.75
N ASN A 85 10.90 -32.64 -21.01
CA ASN A 85 11.88 -32.98 -19.96
C ASN A 85 11.36 -34.01 -18.93
N GLY A 86 10.61 -35.02 -19.38
CA GLY A 86 10.04 -36.04 -18.50
C GLY A 86 8.85 -35.58 -17.65
N LYS A 87 8.30 -34.38 -17.88
CA LYS A 87 7.08 -33.87 -17.26
C LYS A 87 5.94 -33.84 -18.26
N GLU A 88 4.74 -34.25 -17.82
CA GLU A 88 3.53 -34.10 -18.59
C GLU A 88 3.15 -32.60 -18.68
N GLN A 89 2.81 -32.17 -19.87
CA GLN A 89 2.36 -30.82 -20.22
C GLN A 89 0.99 -30.94 -20.89
N LYS A 90 0.16 -29.90 -20.73
CA LYS A 90 -1.20 -29.88 -21.28
C LYS A 90 -1.36 -28.61 -22.09
N ASP A 91 -1.82 -28.70 -23.34
CA ASP A 91 -2.16 -27.58 -24.21
C ASP A 91 -3.68 -27.44 -24.38
N LEU A 92 -4.13 -26.26 -24.78
CA LEU A 92 -5.55 -25.99 -25.03
C LEU A 92 -5.98 -26.54 -26.41
N PRO A 93 -7.11 -27.27 -26.50
CA PRO A 93 -7.65 -27.76 -27.75
C PRO A 93 -8.48 -26.65 -28.43
N LEU A 94 -7.81 -25.69 -29.09
CA LEU A 94 -8.45 -24.47 -29.60
C LEU A 94 -9.65 -24.72 -30.50
N GLU A 95 -9.57 -25.70 -31.40
CA GLU A 95 -10.65 -26.01 -32.35
C GLU A 95 -11.88 -26.55 -31.62
N ALA A 96 -11.69 -27.49 -30.70
CA ALA A 96 -12.78 -28.04 -29.89
C ALA A 96 -13.42 -26.98 -28.97
N LEU A 97 -12.63 -26.05 -28.42
CA LEU A 97 -13.15 -24.96 -27.59
C LEU A 97 -13.98 -23.97 -28.40
N ILE A 98 -13.59 -23.69 -29.63
CA ILE A 98 -14.34 -22.79 -30.53
C ILE A 98 -15.62 -23.48 -31.00
N GLU A 99 -15.56 -24.76 -31.35
CA GLU A 99 -16.74 -25.53 -31.74
C GLU A 99 -17.75 -25.63 -30.60
N ARG A 100 -17.26 -25.82 -29.36
CA ARG A 100 -18.09 -25.83 -28.15
C ARG A 100 -18.65 -24.46 -27.79
N ASN A 101 -17.91 -23.38 -28.08
CA ASN A 101 -18.31 -21.99 -27.83
C ASN A 101 -18.89 -21.71 -26.41
N PRO A 102 -18.15 -22.01 -25.33
CA PRO A 102 -18.61 -21.75 -23.96
C PRO A 102 -18.61 -20.26 -23.64
N GLU A 103 -19.44 -19.83 -22.68
CA GLU A 103 -19.40 -18.44 -22.18
C GLU A 103 -18.12 -18.16 -21.37
N ALA A 104 -17.67 -19.15 -20.57
CA ALA A 104 -16.47 -19.05 -19.76
C ALA A 104 -15.61 -20.33 -19.78
N LEU A 105 -14.28 -20.15 -19.91
CA LEU A 105 -13.27 -21.19 -19.84
C LEU A 105 -12.37 -21.00 -18.62
N LEU A 106 -12.22 -22.06 -17.82
CA LEU A 106 -11.24 -22.15 -16.73
C LEU A 106 -9.96 -22.85 -17.22
N VAL A 107 -8.80 -22.21 -17.04
CA VAL A 107 -7.50 -22.74 -17.49
C VAL A 107 -6.35 -22.37 -16.55
N ASP A 108 -5.55 -23.34 -16.12
CA ASP A 108 -4.36 -23.05 -15.30
C ASP A 108 -3.16 -22.57 -16.12
N GLY A 109 -2.26 -21.82 -15.47
CA GLY A 109 -0.90 -21.60 -15.94
C GLY A 109 -0.77 -20.72 -17.18
N LEU A 110 -1.07 -19.42 -17.05
CA LEU A 110 -0.99 -18.43 -18.13
C LEU A 110 0.38 -18.36 -18.84
N ALA A 111 1.47 -18.62 -18.12
CA ALA A 111 2.84 -18.59 -18.64
C ALA A 111 3.27 -19.83 -19.43
N HIS A 112 2.38 -20.81 -19.56
CA HIS A 112 2.66 -22.04 -20.29
C HIS A 112 3.08 -21.79 -21.75
N ARG A 113 4.17 -22.45 -22.16
CA ARG A 113 4.55 -22.57 -23.58
C ARG A 113 3.94 -23.81 -24.19
N ASN A 114 3.28 -23.64 -25.34
CA ASN A 114 2.67 -24.72 -26.07
C ASN A 114 3.73 -25.63 -26.73
N ARG A 115 3.31 -26.82 -27.14
CA ARG A 115 4.13 -27.77 -27.88
C ARG A 115 4.65 -27.18 -29.19
N GLU A 116 5.79 -27.67 -29.66
CA GLU A 116 6.27 -27.35 -31.00
C GLU A 116 5.24 -27.79 -32.06
N GLY A 117 4.95 -26.90 -33.01
CA GLY A 117 3.91 -27.11 -34.03
C GLY A 117 2.48 -26.73 -33.61
N ALA A 118 2.27 -26.23 -32.38
CA ALA A 118 1.00 -25.59 -32.01
C ALA A 118 0.75 -24.32 -32.85
N LYS A 119 -0.54 -23.95 -32.98
CA LYS A 119 -0.95 -22.74 -33.73
C LYS A 119 -0.31 -21.46 -33.19
N PHE A 120 -0.18 -21.38 -31.87
CA PHE A 120 0.49 -20.28 -31.17
C PHE A 120 1.55 -20.85 -30.23
N ALA A 121 2.60 -20.07 -29.98
CA ALA A 121 3.73 -20.51 -29.17
C ALA A 121 3.44 -20.49 -27.67
N THR A 122 2.47 -19.68 -27.24
CA THR A 122 2.16 -19.47 -25.83
C THR A 122 0.67 -19.59 -25.53
N ARG A 123 0.35 -20.03 -24.31
CA ARG A 123 -1.04 -20.05 -23.81
C ARG A 123 -1.67 -18.65 -23.77
N LEU A 124 -0.88 -17.60 -23.53
CA LEU A 124 -1.39 -16.23 -23.58
C LEU A 124 -1.95 -15.89 -24.97
N GLU A 125 -1.31 -16.35 -26.05
CA GLU A 125 -1.80 -16.15 -27.42
C GLU A 125 -3.06 -16.99 -27.71
N ASP A 126 -3.10 -18.23 -27.23
CA ASP A 126 -4.30 -19.07 -27.26
C ASP A 126 -5.50 -18.37 -26.61
N ILE A 127 -5.29 -17.83 -25.40
CA ILE A 127 -6.32 -17.13 -24.63
C ILE A 127 -6.79 -15.88 -25.37
N ARG A 128 -5.87 -15.07 -25.91
CA ARG A 128 -6.24 -13.90 -26.72
C ARG A 128 -7.10 -14.31 -27.93
N TYR A 129 -6.71 -15.39 -28.60
CA TYR A 129 -7.43 -15.92 -29.75
C TYR A 129 -8.85 -16.41 -29.42
N LEU A 130 -9.07 -16.97 -28.22
CA LEU A 130 -10.39 -17.34 -27.70
C LEU A 130 -11.22 -16.12 -27.30
N MET A 131 -10.62 -15.14 -26.62
CA MET A 131 -11.29 -13.89 -26.23
C MET A 131 -11.79 -13.09 -27.44
N ASP A 132 -11.01 -13.04 -28.52
CA ASP A 132 -11.41 -12.33 -29.73
C ASP A 132 -12.61 -13.00 -30.45
N ARG A 133 -13.02 -14.20 -29.99
CA ARG A 133 -14.23 -14.91 -30.40
C ARG A 133 -15.37 -14.85 -29.38
N GLY A 134 -15.23 -14.05 -28.33
CA GLY A 134 -16.25 -13.84 -27.31
C GLY A 134 -16.17 -14.77 -26.09
N ILE A 135 -15.24 -15.73 -26.07
CA ILE A 135 -15.10 -16.66 -24.93
C ILE A 135 -14.37 -15.96 -23.79
N SER A 136 -15.00 -15.88 -22.62
CA SER A 136 -14.34 -15.33 -21.42
C SER A 136 -13.40 -16.37 -20.81
N VAL A 137 -12.27 -15.94 -20.25
CA VAL A 137 -11.25 -16.83 -19.71
C VAL A 137 -10.90 -16.45 -18.28
N ILE A 138 -10.90 -17.43 -17.38
CA ILE A 138 -10.37 -17.32 -16.02
C ILE A 138 -9.09 -18.15 -15.94
N THR A 139 -7.97 -17.54 -15.57
CA THR A 139 -6.67 -18.20 -15.56
C THR A 139 -5.83 -17.89 -14.33
N THR A 140 -4.79 -18.70 -14.10
CA THR A 140 -3.89 -18.60 -12.94
C THR A 140 -2.45 -18.27 -13.35
N ILE A 141 -1.74 -17.49 -12.54
CA ILE A 141 -0.33 -17.17 -12.74
C ILE A 141 0.41 -17.00 -11.41
N ASN A 142 1.69 -17.38 -11.37
CA ASN A 142 2.58 -17.03 -10.27
C ASN A 142 3.36 -15.75 -10.56
N VAL A 143 3.70 -15.00 -9.51
CA VAL A 143 4.38 -13.71 -9.70
C VAL A 143 5.79 -13.82 -10.28
N TYR A 144 6.50 -14.91 -9.99
CA TYR A 144 7.82 -15.14 -10.59
C TYR A 144 7.76 -15.49 -12.10
N GLU A 145 6.57 -15.78 -12.65
CA GLU A 145 6.34 -16.04 -14.08
C GLU A 145 6.14 -14.73 -14.88
N LEU A 146 6.09 -13.57 -14.22
CA LEU A 146 6.02 -12.26 -14.88
C LEU A 146 7.43 -11.78 -15.30
N ALA A 147 7.60 -11.54 -16.60
CA ALA A 147 8.83 -11.04 -17.20
C ALA A 147 9.16 -9.63 -16.70
N GLY A 148 10.45 -9.32 -16.53
CA GLY A 148 10.94 -8.05 -15.96
C GLY A 148 11.25 -8.12 -14.47
N VAL A 149 10.52 -8.95 -13.71
CA VAL A 149 10.74 -9.15 -12.26
C VAL A 149 11.62 -10.38 -11.97
N GLY A 150 11.69 -11.32 -12.91
CA GLY A 150 12.38 -12.60 -12.75
C GLY A 150 13.89 -12.51 -12.44
N GLU A 151 14.63 -11.53 -12.98
CA GLU A 151 16.05 -11.37 -12.62
C GLU A 151 16.25 -10.90 -11.18
N LEU A 152 15.38 -10.01 -10.71
CA LEU A 152 15.42 -9.50 -9.34
C LEU A 152 15.06 -10.62 -8.36
N ILE A 153 13.97 -11.36 -8.65
CA ILE A 153 13.54 -12.53 -7.89
C ILE A 153 14.66 -13.56 -7.85
N PHE A 154 15.26 -13.92 -8.99
CA PHE A 154 16.34 -14.89 -9.03
C PHE A 154 17.55 -14.47 -8.19
N LYS A 155 17.92 -13.18 -8.21
CA LYS A 155 19.03 -12.67 -7.38
C LYS A 155 18.73 -12.76 -5.88
N MET A 156 17.46 -12.58 -5.49
CA MET A 156 17.04 -12.57 -4.08
C MET A 156 16.75 -13.98 -3.55
N THR A 157 16.10 -14.83 -4.36
CA THR A 157 15.54 -16.12 -3.90
C THR A 157 16.20 -17.33 -4.56
N GLY A 158 16.93 -17.16 -5.66
CA GLY A 158 17.45 -18.26 -6.49
C GLY A 158 16.40 -18.96 -7.33
N ILE A 159 15.15 -18.47 -7.37
CA ILE A 159 14.05 -19.06 -8.14
C ILE A 159 13.99 -18.44 -9.53
N ARG A 160 13.91 -19.27 -10.56
CA ARG A 160 13.74 -18.84 -11.96
C ARG A 160 12.54 -19.54 -12.57
N ALA A 161 11.66 -18.78 -13.20
CA ALA A 161 10.59 -19.35 -14.01
C ALA A 161 11.19 -20.03 -15.26
N GLU A 162 10.66 -21.21 -15.59
CA GLU A 162 10.98 -21.88 -16.86
C GLU A 162 10.44 -21.05 -18.05
N ASP A 163 9.19 -20.59 -17.91
CA ASP A 163 8.48 -19.80 -18.92
C ASP A 163 7.91 -18.52 -18.28
N THR A 164 7.83 -17.44 -19.06
CA THR A 164 7.39 -16.13 -18.56
C THR A 164 6.40 -15.45 -19.50
N VAL A 165 5.56 -14.58 -18.94
CA VAL A 165 4.70 -13.66 -19.70
C VAL A 165 5.11 -12.21 -19.50
N PRO A 166 4.94 -11.33 -20.49
CA PRO A 166 5.19 -9.89 -20.33
C PRO A 166 4.43 -9.27 -19.15
N LEU A 167 5.05 -8.33 -18.43
CA LEU A 167 4.42 -7.68 -17.27
C LEU A 167 3.11 -6.96 -17.63
N ASN A 168 3.06 -6.32 -18.81
CA ASN A 168 1.86 -5.66 -19.33
C ASN A 168 0.69 -6.61 -19.62
N THR A 169 0.87 -7.93 -19.44
CA THR A 169 -0.24 -8.90 -19.50
C THR A 169 -1.29 -8.62 -18.43
N LEU A 170 -0.89 -8.10 -17.27
CA LEU A 170 -1.83 -7.74 -16.21
C LEU A 170 -2.73 -6.57 -16.61
N GLU A 171 -2.22 -5.62 -17.40
CA GLU A 171 -3.00 -4.50 -17.93
C GLU A 171 -4.05 -4.93 -18.96
N LEU A 172 -3.86 -6.08 -19.59
CA LEU A 172 -4.80 -6.66 -20.56
C LEU A 172 -5.99 -7.36 -19.89
N ALA A 173 -5.87 -7.68 -18.60
CA ALA A 173 -6.92 -8.34 -17.86
C ALA A 173 -8.04 -7.36 -17.50
N ASP A 174 -9.30 -7.77 -17.70
CA ASP A 174 -10.45 -7.02 -17.22
C ASP A 174 -10.55 -7.09 -15.68
N GLU A 175 -10.03 -8.17 -15.10
CA GLU A 175 -10.04 -8.41 -13.67
C GLU A 175 -8.76 -9.15 -13.22
N VAL A 176 -8.09 -8.62 -12.19
CA VAL A 176 -6.98 -9.30 -11.51
C VAL A 176 -7.40 -9.55 -10.06
N ARG A 177 -7.24 -10.77 -9.55
CA ARG A 177 -7.51 -11.15 -8.15
C ARG A 177 -6.25 -11.72 -7.51
N LEU A 178 -5.83 -11.18 -6.37
CA LEU A 178 -4.69 -11.70 -5.62
C LEU A 178 -5.17 -12.75 -4.61
N ILE A 179 -4.53 -13.91 -4.61
CA ILE A 179 -4.63 -14.90 -3.52
C ILE A 179 -3.43 -14.69 -2.61
N ASP A 180 -3.64 -13.88 -1.58
CA ASP A 180 -2.65 -13.62 -0.55
C ASP A 180 -2.68 -14.75 0.48
N VAL A 181 -1.54 -15.40 0.69
CA VAL A 181 -1.35 -16.43 1.71
C VAL A 181 -0.02 -16.19 2.37
N SER A 182 -0.02 -16.33 3.69
CA SER A 182 1.18 -16.14 4.50
C SER A 182 2.27 -17.19 4.18
N PRO A 183 3.56 -16.82 4.28
CA PRO A 183 4.66 -17.78 4.12
C PRO A 183 4.54 -19.00 5.05
N GLU A 184 4.04 -18.80 6.26
CA GLU A 184 3.88 -19.84 7.28
C GLU A 184 2.83 -20.87 6.84
N THR A 185 1.70 -20.40 6.31
CA THR A 185 0.65 -21.29 5.78
C THR A 185 1.14 -22.06 4.55
N ILE A 186 1.92 -21.43 3.68
CA ILE A 186 2.51 -22.10 2.51
C ILE A 186 3.48 -23.20 2.97
N LEU A 187 4.38 -22.90 3.90
CA LEU A 187 5.33 -23.88 4.42
C LEU A 187 4.63 -25.04 5.11
N LYS A 188 3.62 -24.77 5.92
CA LYS A 188 2.81 -25.81 6.55
C LYS A 188 2.17 -26.74 5.52
N ARG A 189 1.62 -26.19 4.44
CA ARG A 189 1.08 -27.00 3.32
C ARG A 189 2.15 -27.81 2.60
N MET A 190 3.39 -27.30 2.52
CA MET A 190 4.53 -28.05 1.96
C MET A 190 4.95 -29.20 2.86
N GLU A 191 5.05 -28.97 4.17
CA GLU A 191 5.40 -29.99 5.18
C GLU A 191 4.34 -31.10 5.27
N GLU A 192 3.06 -30.75 5.16
CA GLU A 192 1.94 -31.69 5.11
C GLU A 192 1.91 -32.52 3.79
N GLY A 193 2.87 -32.32 2.86
CA GLY A 193 2.96 -33.05 1.60
C GLY A 193 1.86 -32.69 0.58
N ILE A 194 1.12 -31.61 0.82
CA ILE A 194 -0.02 -31.15 0.00
C ILE A 194 0.44 -30.47 -1.30
N LEU A 195 1.74 -30.21 -1.41
CA LEU A 195 2.42 -29.70 -2.59
C LEU A 195 3.25 -30.86 -3.13
N GLY A 196 2.85 -31.41 -4.27
CA GLY A 196 3.54 -32.53 -4.90
C GLY A 196 5.06 -32.30 -5.05
N ASN A 197 5.81 -33.36 -5.34
CA ASN A 197 7.28 -33.43 -5.36
C ASN A 197 8.02 -32.45 -6.32
N GLU A 198 7.34 -31.48 -6.92
CA GLU A 198 7.84 -30.60 -7.99
C GLU A 198 8.28 -29.22 -7.49
N THR A 199 8.32 -28.98 -6.18
CA THR A 199 8.68 -27.67 -5.62
C THR A 199 10.19 -27.46 -5.53
N HIS A 200 10.67 -26.32 -6.04
CA HIS A 200 12.09 -25.97 -6.00
C HIS A 200 12.59 -25.85 -4.54
N PRO A 201 13.78 -26.37 -4.15
CA PRO A 201 14.26 -26.35 -2.76
C PRO A 201 14.30 -24.96 -2.12
N ALA A 202 14.52 -23.93 -2.93
CA ALA A 202 14.49 -22.53 -2.48
C ALA A 202 13.11 -22.06 -1.98
N MET A 203 12.01 -22.74 -2.33
CA MET A 203 10.65 -22.42 -1.90
C MET A 203 10.36 -22.84 -0.46
N PHE A 204 11.17 -23.74 0.12
CA PHE A 204 11.06 -24.14 1.53
C PHE A 204 11.62 -23.11 2.50
N ARG A 205 12.23 -22.03 2.00
CA ARG A 205 12.75 -20.94 2.83
C ARG A 205 11.67 -19.88 3.02
N ARG A 206 11.28 -19.66 4.28
CA ARG A 206 10.32 -18.62 4.69
C ARG A 206 10.66 -17.23 4.14
N GLY A 207 11.94 -16.84 4.17
CA GLY A 207 12.39 -15.54 3.63
C GLY A 207 12.12 -15.38 2.13
N ASN A 208 12.35 -16.44 1.33
CA ASN A 208 12.08 -16.41 -0.10
C ASN A 208 10.58 -16.29 -0.41
N LEU A 209 9.73 -16.99 0.37
CA LEU A 209 8.28 -16.90 0.25
C LEU A 209 7.76 -15.50 0.62
N GLY A 210 8.34 -14.89 1.65
CA GLY A 210 8.01 -13.51 2.01
C GLY A 210 8.36 -12.52 0.89
N VAL A 211 9.55 -12.63 0.28
CA VAL A 211 9.94 -11.78 -0.88
C VAL A 211 8.98 -11.96 -2.05
N LEU A 212 8.59 -13.20 -2.37
CA LEU A 212 7.62 -13.45 -3.44
C LEU A 212 6.24 -12.87 -3.11
N ARG A 213 5.80 -12.97 -1.85
CA ARG A 213 4.55 -12.38 -1.37
C ARG A 213 4.57 -10.85 -1.47
N GLU A 214 5.63 -10.20 -1.00
CA GLU A 214 5.83 -8.76 -1.09
C GLU A 214 5.74 -8.26 -2.54
N LEU A 215 6.46 -8.91 -3.46
CA LEU A 215 6.43 -8.58 -4.88
C LEU A 215 5.04 -8.80 -5.48
N SER A 216 4.32 -9.84 -5.03
CA SER A 216 2.95 -10.09 -5.48
C SER A 216 2.01 -8.95 -5.13
N LEU A 217 2.06 -8.50 -3.88
CA LEU A 217 1.24 -7.39 -3.39
C LEU A 217 1.57 -6.10 -4.14
N ARG A 218 2.86 -5.82 -4.38
CA ARG A 218 3.30 -4.61 -5.10
C ARG A 218 2.84 -4.56 -6.55
N LEU A 219 3.07 -5.64 -7.31
CA LEU A 219 2.69 -5.67 -8.74
C LEU A 219 1.17 -5.56 -8.93
N VAL A 220 0.39 -6.19 -8.05
CA VAL A 220 -1.07 -6.05 -8.09
C VAL A 220 -1.48 -4.62 -7.71
N ALA A 221 -0.84 -4.01 -6.71
CA ALA A 221 -1.10 -2.62 -6.35
C ALA A 221 -0.79 -1.64 -7.50
N GLU A 222 0.28 -1.87 -8.25
CA GLU A 222 0.65 -1.09 -9.44
C GLU A 222 -0.43 -1.20 -10.53
N GLY A 223 -0.85 -2.42 -10.90
CA GLY A 223 -1.93 -2.60 -11.89
C GLY A 223 -3.29 -2.03 -11.46
N VAL A 224 -3.60 -2.04 -10.15
CA VAL A 224 -4.80 -1.40 -9.59
C VAL A 224 -4.69 0.13 -9.68
N ASN A 225 -3.51 0.72 -9.46
CA ASN A 225 -3.29 2.16 -9.60
C ASN A 225 -3.58 2.64 -11.04
N ASP A 226 -3.11 1.93 -12.06
CA ASP A 226 -3.37 2.30 -13.46
C ASP A 226 -4.87 2.27 -13.79
N SER A 227 -5.58 1.30 -13.22
CA SER A 227 -7.04 1.22 -13.32
C SER A 227 -7.73 2.39 -12.62
N LEU A 228 -7.20 2.83 -11.48
CA LEU A 228 -7.69 4.00 -10.76
C LEU A 228 -7.47 5.29 -11.55
N GLU A 229 -6.28 5.49 -12.11
CA GLU A 229 -5.95 6.67 -12.90
C GLU A 229 -6.89 6.78 -14.12
N LYS A 230 -7.04 5.70 -14.89
CA LYS A 230 -7.99 5.64 -16.02
C LYS A 230 -9.41 6.01 -15.59
N HIS A 231 -9.91 5.42 -14.50
CA HIS A 231 -11.27 5.71 -14.02
C HIS A 231 -11.45 7.17 -13.59
N ARG A 232 -10.43 7.78 -12.98
CA ARG A 232 -10.45 9.19 -12.57
C ARG A 232 -10.43 10.13 -13.78
N GLU A 233 -9.59 9.85 -14.76
CA GLU A 233 -9.51 10.61 -16.01
C GLU A 233 -10.83 10.60 -16.78
N GLU A 234 -11.47 9.42 -16.91
CA GLU A 234 -12.81 9.27 -17.52
C GLU A 234 -13.88 10.13 -16.82
N HIS A 235 -13.72 10.36 -15.52
CA HIS A 235 -14.65 11.15 -14.71
C HIS A 235 -14.27 12.64 -14.62
N GLY A 236 -13.23 13.09 -15.32
CA GLY A 236 -12.75 14.47 -15.29
C GLY A 236 -12.11 14.86 -13.96
N LEU A 237 -11.77 13.88 -13.12
CA LEU A 237 -11.06 14.08 -11.85
C LEU A 237 -9.55 14.10 -12.13
N ILE A 238 -9.05 15.27 -12.54
CA ILE A 238 -7.63 15.49 -12.82
C ILE A 238 -6.93 15.78 -11.48
N GLY A 239 -6.02 14.90 -11.06
CA GLY A 239 -5.30 15.03 -9.79
C GLY A 239 -4.94 13.67 -9.18
N PRO A 240 -3.90 13.58 -8.34
CA PRO A 240 -3.51 12.33 -7.69
C PRO A 240 -4.62 11.82 -6.78
N SER A 241 -4.78 10.50 -6.69
CA SER A 241 -5.79 9.85 -5.85
C SER A 241 -5.53 10.00 -4.35
N GLY A 242 -4.33 10.46 -3.95
CA GLY A 242 -3.89 10.46 -2.56
C GLY A 242 -3.37 9.09 -2.09
N ALA A 243 -3.53 8.04 -2.90
CA ALA A 243 -2.95 6.72 -2.66
C ALA A 243 -1.49 6.63 -3.15
N SER A 244 -1.18 7.21 -4.32
CA SER A 244 0.15 7.24 -4.94
C SER A 244 0.80 8.63 -4.81
N GLU A 245 2.11 8.65 -4.54
CA GLU A 245 2.90 9.88 -4.52
C GLU A 245 3.53 10.08 -5.90
N ARG A 246 3.41 11.27 -6.48
CA ARG A 246 4.10 11.62 -7.73
C ARG A 246 5.09 12.72 -7.45
N ILE A 247 6.37 12.40 -7.55
CA ILE A 247 7.46 13.25 -7.09
C ILE A 247 8.11 13.93 -8.29
N LEU A 248 8.06 15.26 -8.28
CA LEU A 248 8.70 16.11 -9.27
C LEU A 248 10.02 16.65 -8.74
N VAL A 249 11.14 16.22 -9.30
CA VAL A 249 12.46 16.77 -8.98
C VAL A 249 12.78 17.91 -9.94
N SER A 250 12.92 19.11 -9.39
CA SER A 250 13.48 20.26 -10.08
C SER A 250 15.01 20.23 -10.00
N ALA A 251 15.66 19.79 -11.07
CA ALA A 251 17.11 19.72 -11.19
C ALA A 251 17.68 20.85 -12.08
N GLN A 252 18.95 21.20 -11.85
CA GLN A 252 19.74 22.06 -12.73
C GLN A 252 20.98 21.28 -13.21
N TYR A 253 21.56 21.69 -14.34
CA TYR A 253 22.80 21.12 -14.88
C TYR A 253 24.03 21.54 -14.07
N HIS A 254 24.06 21.10 -12.81
CA HIS A 254 25.14 21.30 -11.86
C HIS A 254 25.36 20.03 -11.03
N TRP A 255 26.46 19.94 -10.28
CA TRP A 255 26.80 18.79 -9.43
C TRP A 255 25.71 18.43 -8.40
N ASN A 256 24.98 19.41 -7.85
CA ASN A 256 23.85 19.21 -6.94
C ASN A 256 22.63 18.53 -7.62
N GLY A 257 22.59 18.50 -8.96
CA GLY A 257 21.40 18.14 -9.73
C GLY A 257 21.21 16.63 -9.72
N SER A 258 22.32 15.89 -9.84
CA SER A 258 22.35 14.44 -9.67
C SER A 258 22.01 14.03 -8.23
N LEU A 259 22.41 14.84 -7.23
CA LEU A 259 22.03 14.61 -5.84
C LEU A 259 20.51 14.75 -5.64
N HIS A 260 19.89 15.78 -6.22
CA HIS A 260 18.44 15.95 -6.16
C HIS A 260 17.69 14.77 -6.80
N VAL A 261 18.17 14.29 -7.95
CA VAL A 261 17.58 13.12 -8.63
C VAL A 261 17.71 11.87 -7.77
N ARG A 262 18.88 11.63 -7.15
CA ARG A 262 19.09 10.46 -6.26
C ARG A 262 18.21 10.50 -5.03
N ARG A 263 18.10 11.64 -4.34
CA ARG A 263 17.24 11.77 -3.17
C ARG A 263 15.77 11.70 -3.57
N GLY A 264 15.39 12.31 -4.68
CA GLY A 264 14.06 12.17 -5.27
C GLY A 264 13.70 10.72 -5.55
N GLN A 265 14.63 9.94 -6.13
CA GLN A 265 14.48 8.50 -6.32
C GLN A 265 14.35 7.75 -4.98
N GLN A 266 15.17 8.09 -3.98
CA GLN A 266 15.07 7.46 -2.66
C GLN A 266 13.70 7.70 -2.03
N ILE A 267 13.20 8.93 -2.11
CA ILE A 267 11.87 9.31 -1.61
C ILE A 267 10.79 8.59 -2.41
N ALA A 268 10.90 8.55 -3.74
CA ALA A 268 9.96 7.86 -4.63
C ALA A 268 9.87 6.38 -4.33
N LYS A 269 11.02 5.71 -4.23
CA LYS A 269 11.08 4.28 -3.88
C LYS A 269 10.47 4.02 -2.50
N ARG A 270 10.80 4.83 -1.50
CA ARG A 270 10.30 4.62 -0.11
C ARG A 270 8.85 5.03 0.08
N LEU A 271 8.32 5.91 -0.77
CA LEU A 271 6.91 6.29 -0.73
C LEU A 271 6.06 5.53 -1.74
N ASN A 272 6.67 4.59 -2.48
CA ASN A 272 6.10 3.81 -3.55
C ASN A 272 5.38 4.70 -4.59
N GLY A 273 6.14 5.65 -5.15
CA GLY A 273 5.63 6.71 -6.00
C GLY A 273 6.47 6.95 -7.25
N ASP A 274 5.88 7.64 -8.23
CA ASP A 274 6.51 7.96 -9.52
C ASP A 274 7.58 9.04 -9.35
N LEU A 275 8.57 9.02 -10.25
CA LEU A 275 9.60 10.05 -10.34
C LEU A 275 9.57 10.76 -11.70
N ILE A 276 9.40 12.09 -11.65
CA ILE A 276 9.52 12.97 -12.79
C ILE A 276 10.68 13.94 -12.53
N VAL A 277 11.61 14.06 -13.45
CA VAL A 277 12.75 14.97 -13.36
C VAL A 277 12.59 16.07 -14.41
N VAL A 278 12.49 17.31 -13.94
CA VAL A 278 12.45 18.49 -14.82
C VAL A 278 13.72 19.32 -14.68
N THR A 279 14.23 19.77 -15.82
CA THR A 279 15.30 20.75 -15.89
C THR A 279 14.83 21.96 -16.68
N PHE A 280 15.47 23.11 -16.44
CA PHE A 280 15.08 24.36 -17.08
C PHE A 280 16.15 24.85 -18.03
N VAL A 281 15.78 25.12 -19.28
CA VAL A 281 16.67 25.60 -20.33
C VAL A 281 16.22 26.96 -20.86
N LYS A 282 17.19 27.83 -21.15
CA LYS A 282 16.94 29.09 -21.87
C LYS A 282 17.26 28.86 -23.35
N PRO A 283 16.30 29.00 -24.27
CA PRO A 283 16.52 28.72 -25.69
C PRO A 283 17.64 29.57 -26.32
N GLN A 284 17.91 30.76 -25.77
CA GLN A 284 18.84 31.75 -26.30
C GLN A 284 20.27 31.64 -25.75
N LEU A 285 20.54 30.71 -24.83
CA LEU A 285 21.86 30.57 -24.18
C LEU A 285 22.35 29.12 -24.31
N PRO A 286 23.47 28.87 -25.02
CA PRO A 286 24.03 27.52 -25.12
C PRO A 286 24.57 27.05 -23.76
N LEU A 287 24.45 25.74 -23.50
CA LEU A 287 24.98 25.12 -22.29
C LEU A 287 26.52 25.12 -22.31
N THR A 288 27.15 25.40 -21.17
CA THR A 288 28.61 25.26 -21.01
C THR A 288 29.05 23.81 -21.16
N LYS A 289 30.35 23.56 -21.45
CA LYS A 289 30.91 22.21 -21.55
C LYS A 289 30.64 21.38 -20.28
N GLU A 290 30.79 21.98 -19.11
CA GLU A 290 30.46 21.34 -17.83
C GLU A 290 28.96 21.00 -17.72
N GLN A 291 28.08 21.94 -18.07
CA GLN A 291 26.63 21.71 -18.06
C GLN A 291 26.22 20.58 -19.02
N GLN A 292 26.90 20.44 -20.17
CA GLN A 292 26.67 19.32 -21.09
C GLN A 292 27.08 17.98 -20.49
N VAL A 293 28.19 17.92 -19.74
CA VAL A 293 28.61 16.72 -19.01
C VAL A 293 27.58 16.36 -17.93
N PHE A 294 27.12 17.35 -17.15
CA PHE A 294 26.08 17.12 -16.15
C PHE A 294 24.74 16.71 -16.77
N LYS A 295 24.35 17.28 -17.93
CA LYS A 295 23.17 16.87 -18.68
C LYS A 295 23.23 15.39 -19.03
N ARG A 296 24.34 14.93 -19.62
CA ARG A 296 24.54 13.50 -19.95
C ARG A 296 24.46 12.60 -18.71
N SER A 297 25.07 13.04 -17.61
CA SER A 297 25.04 12.31 -16.34
C SER A 297 23.61 12.19 -15.76
N ILE A 298 22.84 13.27 -15.76
CA ILE A 298 21.46 13.28 -15.29
C ILE A 298 20.57 12.40 -16.17
N ILE A 299 20.67 12.51 -17.50
CA ILE A 299 19.88 11.67 -18.42
C ILE A 299 20.19 10.18 -18.18
N LYS A 300 21.47 9.81 -18.05
CA LYS A 300 21.88 8.43 -17.75
C LYS A 300 21.40 7.95 -16.37
N LEU A 301 21.37 8.83 -15.38
CA LEU A 301 20.84 8.52 -14.06
C LEU A 301 19.33 8.29 -14.13
N VAL A 302 18.60 9.18 -14.81
CA VAL A 302 17.14 9.11 -14.99
C VAL A 302 16.73 7.85 -15.75
N SER A 303 17.43 7.51 -16.84
CA SER A 303 17.15 6.28 -17.61
C SER A 303 17.41 5.01 -16.81
N ARG A 304 18.38 5.02 -15.87
CA ARG A 304 18.68 3.86 -15.01
C ARG A 304 17.60 3.62 -13.95
N VAL A 305 16.86 4.66 -13.57
CA VAL A 305 15.86 4.61 -12.50
C VAL A 305 14.43 4.61 -13.06
N ASP A 306 14.31 4.43 -14.38
CA ASP A 306 13.05 4.42 -15.15
C ASP A 306 12.14 5.63 -14.86
N ALA A 307 12.75 6.81 -14.72
CA ALA A 307 12.03 8.05 -14.44
C ALA A 307 11.81 8.88 -15.70
N ARG A 308 10.73 9.68 -15.71
CA ARG A 308 10.43 10.60 -16.81
C ARG A 308 11.36 11.82 -16.75
N PHE A 309 11.93 12.21 -17.88
CA PHE A 309 12.82 13.38 -17.99
C PHE A 309 12.25 14.43 -18.96
N GLU A 310 12.15 15.69 -18.53
CA GLU A 310 11.73 16.79 -19.39
C GLU A 310 12.56 18.07 -19.24
N GLU A 311 12.77 18.77 -20.35
CA GLU A 311 13.41 20.10 -20.39
C GLU A 311 12.35 21.19 -20.61
N LEU A 312 12.06 21.98 -19.58
CA LEU A 312 11.11 23.07 -19.64
C LEU A 312 11.80 24.36 -20.10
N ARG A 313 11.21 25.04 -21.08
CA ARG A 313 11.74 26.29 -21.63
C ARG A 313 11.40 27.47 -20.71
N LEU A 314 12.40 28.27 -20.36
CA LEU A 314 12.22 29.52 -19.61
C LEU A 314 12.63 30.74 -20.44
N THR A 315 11.73 31.73 -20.51
CA THR A 315 12.05 33.07 -21.02
C THR A 315 12.79 33.88 -19.96
N SER A 316 12.45 33.70 -18.69
CA SER A 316 13.13 34.35 -17.55
C SER A 316 13.15 33.44 -16.32
N PHE A 317 14.24 33.49 -15.54
CA PHE A 317 14.33 32.78 -14.26
C PHE A 317 13.25 33.22 -13.25
N ARG A 318 12.67 34.42 -13.42
CA ARG A 318 11.52 34.87 -12.60
C ARG A 318 10.26 34.04 -12.84
N GLN A 319 10.12 33.44 -14.02
CA GLN A 319 8.96 32.61 -14.38
C GLN A 319 9.08 31.16 -13.89
N LEU A 320 10.27 30.71 -13.47
CA LEU A 320 10.52 29.33 -13.03
C LEU A 320 9.48 28.83 -12.03
N PRO A 321 9.13 29.55 -10.94
CA PRO A 321 8.10 29.08 -10.01
C PRO A 321 6.74 28.87 -10.68
N SER A 322 6.33 29.77 -11.58
CA SER A 322 5.05 29.68 -12.28
C SER A 322 5.01 28.48 -13.22
N VAL A 323 6.09 28.26 -13.97
CA VAL A 323 6.20 27.15 -14.93
C VAL A 323 6.28 25.82 -14.20
N LEU A 324 7.06 25.74 -13.13
CA LEU A 324 7.19 24.54 -12.29
C LEU A 324 5.87 24.15 -11.65
N VAL A 325 5.15 25.10 -11.05
CA VAL A 325 3.85 24.85 -10.41
C VAL A 325 2.82 24.44 -11.45
N ARG A 326 2.73 25.14 -12.59
CA ARG A 326 1.81 24.76 -13.67
C ARG A 326 2.08 23.35 -14.18
N TYR A 327 3.35 23.02 -14.41
CA TYR A 327 3.74 21.68 -14.83
C TYR A 327 3.37 20.63 -13.77
N ALA A 328 3.64 20.93 -12.49
CA ALA A 328 3.30 20.06 -11.37
C ALA A 328 1.79 19.80 -11.29
N THR A 329 0.96 20.84 -11.42
CA THR A 329 -0.51 20.71 -11.45
C THR A 329 -0.99 19.91 -12.66
N GLN A 330 -0.45 20.17 -13.86
CA GLN A 330 -0.82 19.44 -15.08
C GLN A 330 -0.45 17.96 -15.03
N ASN A 331 0.64 17.61 -14.33
CA ASN A 331 1.10 16.24 -14.18
C ASN A 331 0.67 15.60 -12.86
N ASN A 332 -0.27 16.19 -12.12
CA ASN A 332 -0.82 15.62 -10.88
C ASN A 332 0.25 15.31 -9.81
N VAL A 333 1.28 16.15 -9.73
CA VAL A 333 2.40 15.99 -8.80
C VAL A 333 1.93 16.23 -7.36
N THR A 334 2.18 15.29 -6.46
CA THR A 334 1.89 15.43 -5.02
C THR A 334 2.99 16.14 -4.27
N ARG A 335 4.24 16.06 -4.79
CA ARG A 335 5.43 16.58 -4.11
C ARG A 335 6.46 17.13 -5.08
N ILE A 336 6.91 18.36 -4.85
CA ILE A 336 8.01 19.00 -5.57
C ILE A 336 9.28 18.91 -4.73
N VAL A 337 10.29 18.22 -5.23
CA VAL A 337 11.64 18.16 -4.67
C VAL A 337 12.51 19.22 -5.33
N MET A 338 13.13 20.08 -4.53
CA MET A 338 14.02 21.14 -5.01
C MET A 338 15.18 21.38 -4.05
N GLY A 339 16.33 21.87 -4.54
CA GLY A 339 17.46 22.24 -3.68
C GLY A 339 17.29 23.60 -3.00
N HIS A 340 18.06 23.84 -1.94
CA HIS A 340 18.23 25.19 -1.39
C HIS A 340 18.84 26.16 -2.43
N SER A 341 18.39 27.42 -2.36
CA SER A 341 18.97 28.52 -3.14
C SER A 341 20.34 28.90 -2.57
N GLN A 342 21.39 28.87 -3.40
CA GLN A 342 22.75 29.32 -3.02
C GLN A 342 22.95 30.84 -3.13
N LYS A 343 21.90 31.62 -3.37
CA LYS A 343 22.02 33.07 -3.54
C LYS A 343 22.49 33.75 -2.25
N SER A 344 23.33 34.78 -2.40
CA SER A 344 23.81 35.61 -1.28
C SER A 344 22.64 36.32 -0.60
N ARG A 345 22.79 36.66 0.70
CA ARG A 345 21.79 37.37 1.52
C ARG A 345 21.21 38.61 0.80
N TRP A 346 22.04 39.33 0.06
CA TRP A 346 21.65 40.48 -0.75
C TRP A 346 20.88 40.11 -2.03
N GLN A 347 21.32 39.07 -2.73
CA GLN A 347 20.66 38.57 -3.95
C GLN A 347 19.28 37.98 -3.64
N GLU A 348 19.10 37.32 -2.49
CA GLU A 348 17.78 36.84 -2.06
C GLU A 348 16.84 37.98 -1.66
N LYS A 349 17.37 39.06 -1.05
CA LYS A 349 16.56 40.23 -0.66
C LYS A 349 16.05 41.00 -1.89
N TRP A 350 16.83 41.04 -2.98
CA TRP A 350 16.45 41.69 -4.24
C TRP A 350 15.65 40.80 -5.20
N GLN A 351 15.96 39.50 -5.26
CA GLN A 351 15.38 38.60 -6.26
C GLN A 351 14.38 37.58 -5.69
N GLY A 352 14.17 37.54 -4.37
CA GLY A 352 13.30 36.58 -3.68
C GLY A 352 13.82 35.14 -3.70
N SER A 353 13.36 34.32 -2.76
CA SER A 353 13.60 32.86 -2.74
C SER A 353 12.68 32.16 -3.76
N ILE A 354 13.25 31.29 -4.60
CA ILE A 354 12.50 30.47 -5.55
C ILE A 354 11.55 29.53 -4.79
N ALA A 355 12.04 28.88 -3.73
CA ALA A 355 11.23 28.03 -2.85
C ALA A 355 10.04 28.80 -2.27
N ASN A 356 10.24 30.03 -1.78
CA ASN A 356 9.13 30.85 -1.26
C ASN A 356 8.09 31.19 -2.33
N ARG A 357 8.50 31.41 -3.58
CA ARG A 357 7.55 31.69 -4.67
C ARG A 357 6.80 30.45 -5.13
N VAL A 358 7.45 29.28 -5.10
CA VAL A 358 6.79 27.99 -5.35
C VAL A 358 5.77 27.75 -4.24
N LEU A 359 6.18 27.85 -2.97
CA LEU A 359 5.30 27.74 -1.80
C LEU A 359 4.10 28.68 -1.83
N ARG A 360 4.25 29.90 -2.35
CA ARG A 360 3.12 30.84 -2.48
C ARG A 360 2.11 30.45 -3.56
N LYS A 361 2.51 29.62 -4.51
CA LYS A 361 1.73 29.24 -5.70
C LYS A 361 1.23 27.80 -5.63
N THR A 362 1.88 26.94 -4.84
CA THR A 362 1.42 25.58 -4.58
C THR A 362 0.27 25.58 -3.59
N ARG A 363 -0.86 25.00 -4.01
CA ARG A 363 -1.97 24.56 -3.16
C ARG A 363 -2.11 23.05 -3.39
N ASN A 364 -2.32 22.26 -2.34
CA ASN A 364 -2.39 20.79 -2.39
C ASN A 364 -1.11 20.05 -2.88
N ILE A 365 0.03 20.74 -3.07
CA ILE A 365 1.31 20.14 -3.51
C ILE A 365 2.38 20.42 -2.47
N ASP A 366 2.97 19.36 -1.93
CA ASP A 366 4.05 19.48 -0.96
C ASP A 366 5.34 19.99 -1.59
N VAL A 367 6.12 20.74 -0.83
CA VAL A 367 7.43 21.20 -1.27
C VAL A 367 8.49 20.62 -0.34
N PHE A 368 9.35 19.77 -0.91
CA PHE A 368 10.49 19.18 -0.23
C PHE A 368 11.77 19.90 -0.65
N VAL A 369 12.35 20.66 0.26
CA VAL A 369 13.60 21.40 0.05
C VAL A 369 14.76 20.57 0.58
N MET A 370 15.68 20.19 -0.29
CA MET A 370 16.84 19.37 0.08
C MET A 370 18.00 20.18 0.64
N ALA A 371 18.60 19.65 1.70
CA ALA A 371 19.80 20.18 2.35
C ALA A 371 20.99 20.30 1.39
N ASP A 372 21.78 21.37 1.53
CA ASP A 372 23.03 21.59 0.79
C ASP A 372 24.19 20.88 1.51
N ARG A 373 24.19 19.54 1.50
CA ARG A 373 25.13 18.70 2.28
C ARG A 373 26.58 18.73 1.77
N ALA A 374 26.83 19.23 0.56
CA ALA A 374 28.16 19.10 -0.05
C ALA A 374 29.22 20.05 0.49
N LYS A 375 28.82 21.13 1.17
CA LYS A 375 29.80 22.00 1.86
C LYS A 375 30.43 21.33 3.08
N GLN A 376 29.81 20.29 3.64
CA GLN A 376 30.33 19.56 4.81
C GLN A 376 30.98 18.21 4.46
N GLU A 377 30.54 17.52 3.40
CA GLU A 377 30.99 16.14 3.13
C GLU A 377 32.01 15.99 1.96
N GLY A 378 32.32 17.06 1.22
CA GLY A 378 33.27 17.06 0.10
C GLY A 378 32.76 16.36 -1.17
N GLU A 379 33.40 16.61 -2.31
CA GLU A 379 33.10 15.93 -3.58
C GLU A 379 33.44 14.43 -3.47
N ARG A 380 32.43 13.57 -3.31
CA ARG A 380 32.62 12.12 -3.30
C ARG A 380 32.17 11.47 -4.61
N ILE A 381 33.15 11.01 -5.37
CA ILE A 381 33.00 10.03 -6.44
C ILE A 381 32.73 8.67 -5.77
N LEU A 382 31.66 7.99 -6.17
CA LEU A 382 31.24 6.70 -5.61
C LEU A 382 32.24 5.59 -5.96
N PRO A 383 32.68 4.74 -5.00
CA PRO A 383 33.25 3.45 -5.33
C PRO A 383 32.14 2.45 -5.75
N ILE A 384 32.54 1.54 -6.63
CA ILE A 384 31.76 0.39 -7.10
C ILE A 384 31.63 -0.61 -5.95
N ARG A 385 30.42 -1.17 -5.79
CA ARG A 385 30.08 -2.20 -4.80
C ARG A 385 31.02 -3.41 -4.88
N SER A 386 31.55 -3.84 -3.73
CA SER A 386 31.91 -5.23 -3.52
C SER A 386 30.77 -5.93 -2.76
N ASN A 387 30.27 -7.02 -3.32
CA ASN A 387 29.37 -7.94 -2.63
C ASN A 387 30.22 -8.76 -1.66
N SER A 388 30.12 -8.51 -0.36
CA SER A 388 30.51 -9.50 0.64
C SER A 388 29.26 -10.26 1.07
N LYS A 389 29.00 -11.41 0.44
CA LYS A 389 28.14 -12.44 1.03
C LYS A 389 28.82 -12.87 2.33
N LYS A 390 28.22 -12.55 3.49
CA LYS A 390 28.53 -13.28 4.72
C LYS A 390 27.66 -14.52 4.74
N THR A 391 28.31 -15.66 4.88
CA THR A 391 27.69 -16.94 5.16
C THR A 391 27.05 -16.86 6.55
N GLU A 392 25.76 -17.16 6.65
CA GLU A 392 25.08 -17.38 7.94
C GLU A 392 25.81 -18.51 8.67
N GLU A 393 26.35 -18.25 9.85
CA GLU A 393 26.81 -19.31 10.73
C GLU A 393 25.63 -19.81 11.57
N PRO A 394 25.21 -21.08 11.45
CA PRO A 394 23.97 -21.60 12.02
C PRO A 394 23.95 -21.73 13.56
N PHE A 395 24.98 -21.25 14.25
CA PHE A 395 25.15 -21.44 15.70
C PHE A 395 25.44 -20.13 16.44
N HIS A 396 24.49 -19.20 16.44
CA HIS A 396 24.51 -18.03 17.33
C HIS A 396 23.83 -18.34 18.67
N ARG A 397 24.56 -18.22 19.78
CA ARG A 397 24.03 -18.39 21.14
C ARG A 397 23.35 -17.10 21.57
N LEU A 398 22.03 -17.14 21.73
CA LEU A 398 21.20 -16.03 22.20
C LEU A 398 21.71 -15.52 23.56
N THR A 399 21.76 -14.20 23.72
CA THR A 399 22.02 -13.55 25.02
C THR A 399 20.86 -13.79 25.99
N SER A 400 21.09 -13.62 27.30
CA SER A 400 20.02 -13.79 28.30
C SER A 400 18.82 -12.87 28.06
N GLN A 401 19.06 -11.65 27.57
CA GLN A 401 17.99 -10.70 27.22
C GLN A 401 17.20 -11.16 25.97
N GLU A 402 17.89 -11.61 24.92
CA GLU A 402 17.23 -12.17 23.72
C GLU A 402 16.48 -13.47 24.04
N MET A 403 17.01 -14.29 24.95
CA MET A 403 16.36 -15.51 25.41
C MET A 403 15.08 -15.20 26.18
N GLN A 404 15.10 -14.21 27.07
CA GLN A 404 13.91 -13.76 27.82
C GLN A 404 12.83 -13.22 26.88
N GLN A 405 13.20 -12.36 25.92
CA GLN A 405 12.29 -11.85 24.89
C GLN A 405 11.69 -12.95 24.02
N LYS A 406 12.48 -13.98 23.68
CA LYS A 406 12.02 -15.13 22.92
C LYS A 406 11.07 -16.01 23.74
N ILE A 407 11.31 -16.18 25.03
CA ILE A 407 10.42 -16.90 25.96
C ILE A 407 9.09 -16.15 26.11
N GLU A 408 9.10 -14.82 26.28
CA GLU A 408 7.89 -14.00 26.34
C GLU A 408 7.08 -14.09 25.03
N ARG A 409 7.74 -14.06 23.87
CA ARG A 409 7.10 -14.28 22.56
C ARG A 409 6.47 -15.67 22.42
N ILE A 410 7.05 -16.70 23.03
CA ILE A 410 6.53 -18.08 22.98
C ILE A 410 5.35 -18.25 23.95
N ARG A 411 5.36 -17.57 25.11
CA ARG A 411 4.28 -17.65 26.10
C ARG A 411 3.02 -16.87 25.68
N ARG A 412 3.17 -15.86 24.82
CA ARG A 412 2.06 -15.09 24.27
C ARG A 412 1.29 -15.90 23.23
N GLY A 413 -0.04 -15.77 23.21
CA GLY A 413 -0.89 -16.34 22.17
C GLY A 413 -0.52 -15.82 20.78
N THR A 414 -0.86 -16.59 19.73
CA THR A 414 -0.62 -16.17 18.34
C THR A 414 -1.71 -15.22 17.86
N PHE A 415 -1.34 -14.22 17.08
CA PHE A 415 -2.25 -13.19 16.60
C PHE A 415 -2.34 -13.17 15.08
N LYS A 416 -3.53 -13.47 14.54
CA LYS A 416 -3.82 -13.45 13.10
C LYS A 416 -4.87 -12.39 12.77
N ILE A 417 -4.61 -11.58 11.74
CA ILE A 417 -5.53 -10.53 11.28
C ILE A 417 -5.92 -10.79 9.81
N TYR A 418 -7.23 -10.86 9.55
CA TYR A 418 -7.79 -10.73 8.21
C TYR A 418 -8.08 -9.27 7.90
N ILE A 419 -7.32 -8.68 6.98
CA ILE A 419 -7.55 -7.30 6.52
C ILE A 419 -8.36 -7.29 5.22
N GLY A 420 -9.15 -6.25 4.99
CA GLY A 420 -9.86 -6.05 3.73
C GLY A 420 -9.94 -4.59 3.33
N ALA A 421 -10.05 -4.36 2.03
CA ALA A 421 -10.15 -3.01 1.47
C ALA A 421 -11.44 -2.28 1.88
N SER A 422 -12.54 -3.03 2.05
CA SER A 422 -13.88 -2.47 2.25
C SER A 422 -14.77 -3.42 3.05
N PRO A 423 -15.85 -2.95 3.69
CA PRO A 423 -16.91 -3.84 4.19
C PRO A 423 -17.47 -4.73 3.09
N GLY A 424 -17.88 -5.95 3.44
CA GLY A 424 -18.50 -6.89 2.50
C GLY A 424 -17.57 -7.79 1.68
N VAL A 425 -16.25 -7.59 1.76
CA VAL A 425 -15.25 -8.43 1.04
C VAL A 425 -15.13 -9.88 1.55
N GLY A 426 -15.78 -10.23 2.67
CA GLY A 426 -15.82 -11.60 3.17
C GLY A 426 -14.87 -11.93 4.33
N LYS A 427 -14.27 -10.95 5.00
CA LYS A 427 -13.34 -11.17 6.14
C LYS A 427 -13.92 -12.07 7.24
N THR A 428 -15.11 -11.74 7.76
CA THR A 428 -15.80 -12.53 8.79
C THR A 428 -16.07 -13.96 8.32
N TYR A 429 -16.47 -14.13 7.05
CA TYR A 429 -16.73 -15.45 6.49
C TYR A 429 -15.46 -16.29 6.46
N LYS A 430 -14.32 -15.71 6.05
CA LYS A 430 -13.02 -16.38 6.04
C LYS A 430 -12.54 -16.71 7.46
N MET A 431 -12.71 -15.81 8.42
CA MET A 431 -12.41 -16.04 9.82
C MET A 431 -13.16 -17.26 10.38
N LEU A 432 -14.47 -17.36 10.11
CA LEU A 432 -15.28 -18.51 10.51
C LEU A 432 -14.89 -19.80 9.77
N GLN A 433 -14.58 -19.72 8.47
CA GLN A 433 -14.08 -20.87 7.71
C GLN A 433 -12.80 -21.43 8.33
N GLU A 434 -11.84 -20.56 8.69
CA GLU A 434 -10.61 -20.95 9.36
C GLU A 434 -10.89 -21.53 10.74
N GLY A 435 -11.79 -20.92 11.52
CA GLY A 435 -12.20 -21.44 12.83
C GLY A 435 -12.73 -22.87 12.76
N ASN A 436 -13.62 -23.16 11.80
CA ASN A 436 -14.13 -24.52 11.60
C ASN A 436 -13.03 -25.49 11.13
N LEU A 437 -12.09 -25.03 10.29
CA LEU A 437 -10.96 -25.86 9.86
C LEU A 437 -10.06 -26.24 11.06
N LEU A 438 -9.80 -25.30 11.96
CA LEU A 438 -9.05 -25.54 13.19
C LEU A 438 -9.80 -26.48 14.14
N LEU A 439 -11.10 -26.28 14.31
CA LEU A 439 -11.96 -27.16 15.12
C LEU A 439 -11.94 -28.61 14.57
N ASN A 440 -12.05 -28.78 13.26
CA ASN A 440 -11.97 -30.09 12.60
C ASN A 440 -10.60 -30.77 12.76
N ARG A 441 -9.55 -30.00 13.07
CA ARG A 441 -8.20 -30.49 13.38
C ARG A 441 -8.01 -30.77 14.87
N GLY A 442 -9.07 -30.64 15.68
CA GLY A 442 -9.05 -30.91 17.12
C GLY A 442 -8.55 -29.76 17.99
N ILE A 443 -8.40 -28.55 17.42
CA ILE A 443 -7.99 -27.35 18.18
C ILE A 443 -9.22 -26.75 18.85
N ASP A 444 -9.10 -26.34 20.11
CA ASP A 444 -10.20 -25.71 20.83
C ASP A 444 -10.45 -24.26 20.38
N VAL A 445 -11.52 -24.04 19.62
CA VAL A 445 -11.88 -22.73 19.06
C VAL A 445 -13.24 -22.24 19.57
N VAL A 446 -13.30 -20.98 20.01
CA VAL A 446 -14.55 -20.27 20.32
C VAL A 446 -14.72 -18.98 19.54
N ILE A 447 -15.98 -18.58 19.37
CA ILE A 447 -16.36 -17.23 18.97
C ILE A 447 -16.51 -16.39 20.23
N GLY A 448 -15.62 -15.43 20.41
CA GLY A 448 -15.74 -14.41 21.47
C GLY A 448 -16.70 -13.30 21.05
N LEU A 449 -16.61 -12.88 19.79
CA LEU A 449 -17.55 -11.92 19.22
C LEU A 449 -17.69 -12.10 17.71
N LEU A 450 -18.94 -12.10 17.24
CA LEU A 450 -19.28 -12.19 15.82
C LEU A 450 -20.33 -11.14 15.45
N GLU A 451 -20.03 -10.34 14.43
CA GLU A 451 -20.95 -9.36 13.84
C GLU A 451 -21.43 -9.82 12.46
N THR A 452 -22.60 -10.46 12.44
CA THR A 452 -23.16 -11.02 11.20
C THR A 452 -23.79 -9.97 10.29
N HIS A 453 -24.16 -8.79 10.83
CA HIS A 453 -24.87 -7.73 10.08
C HIS A 453 -26.12 -8.25 9.33
N GLY A 454 -26.77 -9.28 9.85
CA GLY A 454 -27.96 -9.91 9.25
C GLY A 454 -27.68 -10.88 8.09
N ARG A 455 -26.42 -11.22 7.80
CA ARG A 455 -26.03 -12.11 6.70
C ARG A 455 -26.27 -13.59 7.05
N LYS A 456 -27.27 -14.21 6.41
CA LYS A 456 -27.64 -15.63 6.61
C LYS A 456 -26.45 -16.59 6.40
N GLU A 457 -25.77 -16.50 5.25
CA GLU A 457 -24.60 -17.34 4.93
C GLU A 457 -23.48 -17.20 5.98
N THR A 458 -23.28 -16.01 6.55
CA THR A 458 -22.25 -15.79 7.59
C THR A 458 -22.66 -16.42 8.92
N LYS A 459 -23.96 -16.37 9.24
CA LYS A 459 -24.51 -17.02 10.43
C LYS A 459 -24.46 -18.55 10.33
N GLU A 460 -24.72 -19.09 9.15
CA GLU A 460 -24.62 -20.54 8.86
C GLU A 460 -23.16 -21.01 8.94
N GLN A 461 -22.20 -20.17 8.51
CA GLN A 461 -20.76 -20.46 8.61
C GLN A 461 -20.25 -20.61 10.04
N THR A 462 -21.01 -20.22 11.07
CA THR A 462 -20.69 -20.52 12.47
C THR A 462 -20.51 -22.02 12.71
N GLY A 463 -21.27 -22.87 12.01
CA GLY A 463 -21.12 -24.32 12.07
C GLY A 463 -21.21 -24.85 13.50
N GLN A 464 -20.17 -25.56 13.93
CA GLN A 464 -20.07 -26.20 15.26
C GLN A 464 -19.32 -25.35 16.31
N LEU A 465 -18.94 -24.12 15.96
CA LEU A 465 -18.16 -23.26 16.85
C LEU A 465 -18.99 -22.79 18.04
N THR A 466 -18.47 -23.04 19.25
CA THR A 466 -19.08 -22.54 20.50
C THR A 466 -18.97 -21.01 20.55
N THR A 467 -20.07 -20.33 20.86
CA THR A 467 -20.11 -18.87 21.01
C THR A 467 -20.21 -18.48 22.47
N ILE A 468 -19.30 -17.64 22.95
CA ILE A 468 -19.37 -17.07 24.30
C ILE A 468 -20.48 -15.99 24.33
N PRO A 469 -21.42 -16.05 25.28
CA PRO A 469 -22.45 -15.01 25.42
C PRO A 469 -21.85 -13.63 25.65
N ARG A 470 -22.50 -12.59 25.08
CA ARG A 470 -22.07 -11.20 25.26
C ARG A 470 -22.36 -10.72 26.69
N ALA A 471 -21.44 -9.96 27.27
CA ALA A 471 -21.63 -9.27 28.54
C ALA A 471 -22.64 -8.14 28.36
N LYS A 472 -23.57 -7.99 29.31
CA LYS A 472 -24.56 -6.91 29.33
C LYS A 472 -24.09 -5.79 30.25
N ILE A 473 -23.82 -4.63 29.67
CA ILE A 473 -23.30 -3.46 30.38
C ILE A 473 -24.41 -2.40 30.47
N PRO A 474 -24.75 -1.90 31.67
CA PRO A 474 -25.76 -0.87 31.83
C PRO A 474 -25.21 0.48 31.34
N TYR A 475 -25.91 1.12 30.41
CA TYR A 475 -25.55 2.45 29.92
C TYR A 475 -26.80 3.34 29.82
N GLN A 476 -26.82 4.38 30.66
CA GLN A 476 -27.99 5.25 30.84
C GLN A 476 -29.25 4.43 31.20
N SER A 477 -30.29 4.48 30.37
CA SER A 477 -31.54 3.72 30.53
C SER A 477 -31.62 2.48 29.64
N THR A 478 -30.52 2.05 29.03
CA THR A 478 -30.45 0.91 28.09
C THR A 478 -29.36 -0.07 28.48
N TRP A 479 -29.52 -1.33 28.11
CA TRP A 479 -28.47 -2.34 28.21
C TRP A 479 -27.75 -2.46 26.87
N LEU A 480 -26.43 -2.35 26.89
CA LEU A 480 -25.58 -2.58 25.73
C LEU A 480 -24.88 -3.93 25.88
N GLU A 481 -24.56 -4.57 24.76
CA GLU A 481 -23.89 -5.86 24.72
C GLU A 481 -22.47 -5.72 24.18
N GLU A 482 -21.51 -6.37 24.83
CA GLU A 482 -20.10 -6.34 24.43
C GLU A 482 -19.45 -7.73 24.64
N MET A 483 -18.27 -7.95 24.05
CA MET A 483 -17.49 -9.17 24.25
C MET A 483 -17.18 -9.42 25.74
N ASP A 484 -17.45 -10.63 26.24
CA ASP A 484 -17.13 -11.02 27.62
C ASP A 484 -15.71 -11.58 27.72
N ILE A 485 -14.76 -10.68 28.02
CA ILE A 485 -13.34 -11.01 28.09
C ILE A 485 -13.04 -11.96 29.24
N GLU A 486 -13.66 -11.72 30.40
CA GLU A 486 -13.38 -12.50 31.62
C GLU A 486 -13.91 -13.93 31.45
N ALA A 487 -15.09 -14.11 30.85
CA ALA A 487 -15.60 -15.44 30.50
C ALA A 487 -14.69 -16.18 29.50
N ILE A 488 -14.11 -15.46 28.52
CA ILE A 488 -13.15 -16.07 27.57
C ILE A 488 -11.88 -16.51 28.30
N ILE A 489 -11.32 -15.67 29.17
CA ILE A 489 -10.09 -15.97 29.93
C ILE A 489 -10.34 -17.14 30.89
N GLU A 490 -11.47 -17.16 31.59
CA GLU A 490 -11.85 -18.26 32.49
C GLU A 490 -12.03 -19.58 31.74
N ARG A 491 -12.61 -19.52 30.53
CA ARG A 491 -12.77 -20.69 29.64
C ARG A 491 -11.44 -21.20 29.08
N HIS A 492 -10.46 -20.32 28.94
CA HIS A 492 -9.10 -20.59 28.49
C HIS A 492 -8.97 -21.38 27.15
N PRO A 493 -9.61 -20.92 26.05
CA PRO A 493 -9.48 -21.54 24.73
C PRO A 493 -8.04 -21.54 24.18
N GLU A 494 -7.76 -22.44 23.22
CA GLU A 494 -6.57 -22.31 22.39
C GLU A 494 -6.68 -21.13 21.41
N VAL A 495 -7.86 -20.97 20.78
CA VAL A 495 -8.13 -19.91 19.80
C VAL A 495 -9.48 -19.23 20.05
N VAL A 496 -9.51 -17.90 19.97
CA VAL A 496 -10.74 -17.10 19.99
C VAL A 496 -10.88 -16.26 18.71
N LEU A 497 -12.08 -16.27 18.14
CA LEU A 497 -12.47 -15.46 16.99
C LEU A 497 -13.12 -14.16 17.49
N VAL A 498 -12.58 -13.02 17.06
CA VAL A 498 -13.01 -11.68 17.51
C VAL A 498 -13.22 -10.77 16.30
N ASP A 499 -14.47 -10.46 15.94
CA ASP A 499 -14.75 -9.56 14.81
C ASP A 499 -14.59 -8.07 15.16
N GLU A 500 -14.38 -7.25 14.12
CA GLU A 500 -14.28 -5.77 14.17
C GLU A 500 -13.24 -5.21 15.15
N LEU A 501 -11.95 -5.44 14.89
CA LEU A 501 -10.82 -4.97 15.71
C LEU A 501 -10.84 -3.46 16.04
N ALA A 502 -11.43 -2.64 15.17
CA ALA A 502 -11.46 -1.18 15.30
C ALA A 502 -12.51 -0.63 16.27
N HIS A 503 -13.42 -1.50 16.73
CA HIS A 503 -14.58 -1.13 17.51
C HIS A 503 -14.21 -0.34 18.78
N THR A 504 -15.04 0.65 19.08
CA THR A 504 -14.99 1.39 20.34
C THR A 504 -15.92 0.75 21.35
N ASN A 505 -15.36 0.18 22.40
CA ASN A 505 -16.13 -0.56 23.39
C ASN A 505 -17.15 0.34 24.08
N VAL A 506 -18.26 -0.26 24.49
CA VAL A 506 -19.36 0.45 25.13
C VAL A 506 -18.88 1.15 26.41
N PRO A 507 -19.36 2.37 26.72
CA PRO A 507 -18.93 3.07 27.93
C PRO A 507 -19.29 2.28 29.20
N GLY A 508 -18.32 2.12 30.11
CA GLY A 508 -18.44 1.22 31.26
C GLY A 508 -17.64 -0.08 31.11
N SER A 509 -17.16 -0.38 29.90
CA SER A 509 -16.17 -1.44 29.66
C SER A 509 -14.83 -1.13 30.33
N VAL A 510 -14.09 -2.18 30.69
CA VAL A 510 -12.76 -2.07 31.32
C VAL A 510 -11.77 -1.32 30.42
N THR A 511 -11.84 -1.60 29.14
CA THR A 511 -11.02 -1.03 28.06
C THR A 511 -11.88 -0.15 27.16
N ARG A 512 -11.23 0.78 26.43
CA ARG A 512 -11.95 1.68 25.51
C ARG A 512 -12.04 1.13 24.11
N LYS A 513 -11.15 0.22 23.74
CA LYS A 513 -11.00 -0.27 22.37
C LYS A 513 -10.86 -1.78 22.33
N ARG A 514 -11.48 -2.40 21.33
CA ARG A 514 -11.44 -3.87 21.16
C ARG A 514 -10.04 -4.41 20.94
N TYR A 515 -9.16 -3.65 20.28
CA TYR A 515 -7.75 -4.06 20.15
C TYR A 515 -7.04 -4.17 21.50
N GLU A 516 -7.46 -3.43 22.53
CA GLU A 516 -6.92 -3.55 23.90
C GLU A 516 -7.36 -4.87 24.53
N ASP A 517 -8.59 -5.32 24.26
CA ASP A 517 -9.10 -6.62 24.70
C ASP A 517 -8.34 -7.76 24.04
N VAL A 518 -8.10 -7.64 22.73
CA VAL A 518 -7.29 -8.60 21.99
C VAL A 518 -5.88 -8.68 22.57
N ILE A 519 -5.28 -7.55 22.97
CA ILE A 519 -3.98 -7.56 23.64
C ILE A 519 -4.05 -8.35 24.95
N ARG A 520 -5.06 -8.11 25.80
CA ARG A 520 -5.25 -8.85 27.07
C ARG A 520 -5.40 -10.36 26.84
N LEU A 521 -6.18 -10.78 25.84
CA LEU A 521 -6.33 -12.19 25.47
C LEU A 521 -5.01 -12.84 25.02
N LEU A 522 -4.23 -12.12 24.21
CA LEU A 522 -2.92 -12.61 23.77
C LEU A 522 -1.93 -12.73 24.94
N GLU A 523 -1.97 -11.79 25.88
CA GLU A 523 -1.13 -11.79 27.09
C GLU A 523 -1.49 -12.92 28.06
N SER A 524 -2.75 -13.39 28.05
CA SER A 524 -3.17 -14.58 28.79
C SER A 524 -2.84 -15.90 28.06
N GLY A 525 -2.10 -15.86 26.95
CA GLY A 525 -1.69 -17.04 26.18
C GLY A 525 -2.73 -17.56 25.18
N ILE A 526 -3.87 -16.89 25.01
CA ILE A 526 -4.94 -17.29 24.09
C ILE A 526 -4.62 -16.75 22.70
N SER A 527 -4.67 -17.60 21.66
CA SER A 527 -4.49 -17.13 20.28
C SER A 527 -5.73 -16.42 19.76
N VAL A 528 -5.57 -15.32 19.02
CA VAL A 528 -6.69 -14.51 18.52
C VAL A 528 -6.66 -14.44 17.00
N ILE A 529 -7.82 -14.72 16.37
CA ILE A 529 -8.07 -14.44 14.96
C ILE A 529 -9.09 -13.31 14.88
N THR A 530 -8.76 -12.22 14.18
CA THR A 530 -9.62 -11.03 14.08
C THR A 530 -9.78 -10.51 12.66
N THR A 531 -10.70 -9.56 12.48
CA THR A 531 -10.88 -8.86 11.20
C THR A 531 -10.83 -7.34 11.32
N VAL A 532 -10.28 -6.68 10.29
CA VAL A 532 -10.20 -5.22 10.21
C VAL A 532 -10.31 -4.74 8.76
N ASN A 533 -10.88 -3.55 8.52
CA ASN A 533 -10.77 -2.89 7.21
C ASN A 533 -9.60 -1.90 7.22
N VAL A 534 -8.93 -1.75 6.07
CA VAL A 534 -7.83 -0.79 5.88
C VAL A 534 -8.21 0.65 6.28
N GLN A 535 -9.48 1.02 6.12
CA GLN A 535 -9.99 2.35 6.46
C GLN A 535 -9.86 2.72 7.95
N HIS A 536 -9.77 1.71 8.82
CA HIS A 536 -9.63 1.91 10.25
C HIS A 536 -8.18 2.09 10.68
N LEU A 537 -7.21 1.89 9.79
CA LEU A 537 -5.81 2.16 10.12
C LEU A 537 -5.60 3.65 10.34
N GLU A 538 -4.96 3.96 11.46
CA GLU A 538 -4.87 5.30 11.95
C GLU A 538 -4.06 6.22 11.02
N SER A 539 -2.99 5.69 10.41
CA SER A 539 -2.16 6.41 9.44
C SER A 539 -2.87 6.73 8.11
N LEU A 540 -3.90 5.96 7.75
CA LEU A 540 -4.59 6.04 6.45
C LEU A 540 -5.86 6.89 6.48
N ASN A 541 -6.33 7.30 7.66
CA ASN A 541 -7.60 8.01 7.85
C ASN A 541 -7.75 9.24 6.93
N ASP A 542 -6.70 10.06 6.81
CA ASP A 542 -6.71 11.26 5.97
C ASP A 542 -6.81 10.92 4.47
N ALA A 543 -6.07 9.89 4.03
CA ALA A 543 -6.11 9.45 2.64
C ALA A 543 -7.50 8.90 2.27
N VAL A 544 -8.10 8.13 3.18
CA VAL A 544 -9.45 7.61 3.03
C VAL A 544 -10.49 8.72 3.03
N ALA A 545 -10.36 9.73 3.89
CA ALA A 545 -11.25 10.88 3.91
C ALA A 545 -11.15 11.71 2.63
N GLN A 546 -9.94 11.87 2.07
CA GLN A 546 -9.75 12.55 0.78
C GLN A 546 -10.37 11.79 -0.39
N LEU A 547 -10.30 10.46 -0.36
CA LEU A 547 -10.85 9.58 -1.39
C LEU A 547 -12.37 9.49 -1.33
N THR A 548 -12.91 9.21 -0.14
CA THR A 548 -14.31 8.83 0.06
C THR A 548 -15.19 10.00 0.48
N GLY A 549 -14.61 11.10 0.97
CA GLY A 549 -15.32 12.20 1.62
C GLY A 549 -15.79 11.87 3.05
N VAL A 550 -15.57 10.64 3.54
CA VAL A 550 -16.04 10.18 4.84
C VAL A 550 -14.87 10.07 5.81
N ARG A 551 -14.97 10.71 6.97
CA ARG A 551 -14.00 10.54 8.06
C ARG A 551 -14.37 9.35 8.93
N VAL A 552 -13.44 8.43 9.09
CA VAL A 552 -13.60 7.26 9.95
C VAL A 552 -13.30 7.65 11.40
N ARG A 553 -14.24 7.42 12.31
CA ARG A 553 -14.08 7.74 13.75
C ARG A 553 -13.39 6.63 14.53
N GLU A 554 -13.66 5.39 14.14
CA GLU A 554 -13.10 4.20 14.78
C GLU A 554 -11.79 3.81 14.12
N THR A 555 -10.70 3.95 14.87
CA THR A 555 -9.35 3.72 14.35
C THR A 555 -8.57 2.72 15.19
N VAL A 556 -7.65 2.00 14.53
CA VAL A 556 -6.68 1.08 15.12
C VAL A 556 -5.27 1.63 14.83
N PRO A 557 -4.40 1.74 15.85
CA PRO A 557 -3.00 2.09 15.64
C PRO A 557 -2.31 1.07 14.74
N ASP A 558 -1.49 1.54 13.80
CA ASP A 558 -0.73 0.71 12.87
C ASP A 558 0.20 -0.30 13.59
N ALA A 559 0.65 0.04 14.80
CA ALA A 559 1.43 -0.86 15.66
C ALA A 559 0.72 -2.19 15.97
N ILE A 560 -0.62 -2.21 16.01
CA ILE A 560 -1.39 -3.44 16.24
C ILE A 560 -1.22 -4.44 15.10
N LEU A 561 -1.14 -3.97 13.84
CA LEU A 561 -0.86 -4.85 12.69
C LEU A 561 0.52 -5.48 12.81
N LYS A 562 1.52 -4.72 13.25
CA LYS A 562 2.88 -5.22 13.45
C LYS A 562 2.99 -6.27 14.54
N MET A 563 2.13 -6.19 15.55
CA MET A 563 2.06 -7.19 16.62
C MET A 563 1.54 -8.53 16.12
N ALA A 564 0.79 -8.56 15.02
CA ALA A 564 0.24 -9.79 14.46
C ALA A 564 1.35 -10.71 13.95
N ASN A 565 1.29 -11.99 14.31
CA ASN A 565 2.16 -13.02 13.75
C ASN A 565 1.87 -13.23 12.27
N GLU A 566 0.61 -13.09 11.87
CA GLU A 566 0.13 -13.27 10.51
C GLU A 566 -0.92 -12.21 10.15
N VAL A 567 -0.75 -11.58 8.99
CA VAL A 567 -1.77 -10.70 8.41
C VAL A 567 -2.08 -11.24 7.03
N GLU A 568 -3.35 -11.42 6.68
CA GLU A 568 -3.80 -11.97 5.39
C GLU A 568 -4.80 -11.00 4.75
N LEU A 569 -4.54 -10.60 3.50
CA LEU A 569 -5.41 -9.70 2.74
C LEU A 569 -6.54 -10.48 2.07
N ILE A 570 -7.78 -10.14 2.42
CA ILE A 570 -8.99 -10.60 1.73
C ILE A 570 -9.31 -9.63 0.60
N ASP A 571 -8.88 -10.03 -0.60
CA ASP A 571 -9.04 -9.25 -1.83
C ASP A 571 -10.29 -9.67 -2.62
N VAL A 572 -11.13 -8.68 -2.95
CA VAL A 572 -12.30 -8.81 -3.81
C VAL A 572 -12.33 -7.61 -4.75
N THR A 573 -12.72 -7.83 -5.99
CA THR A 573 -12.74 -6.78 -6.99
C THR A 573 -13.92 -5.82 -6.78
N PRO A 574 -13.77 -4.53 -7.13
CA PRO A 574 -14.82 -3.54 -6.95
C PRO A 574 -16.17 -3.91 -7.57
N GLN A 575 -16.14 -4.53 -8.75
CA GLN A 575 -17.33 -4.95 -9.51
C GLN A 575 -18.09 -6.05 -8.75
N MET A 576 -17.38 -7.09 -8.32
CA MET A 576 -17.94 -8.18 -7.52
C MET A 576 -18.50 -7.66 -6.20
N LEU A 577 -17.83 -6.69 -5.57
CA LEU A 577 -18.33 -6.09 -4.34
C LEU A 577 -19.64 -5.34 -4.56
N GLN A 578 -19.76 -4.55 -5.63
CA GLN A 578 -21.00 -3.86 -5.97
C GLN A 578 -22.14 -4.83 -6.29
N GLU A 579 -21.85 -5.92 -7.01
CA GLU A 579 -22.83 -6.95 -7.31
C GLU A 579 -23.37 -7.59 -6.03
N ARG A 580 -22.49 -7.97 -5.10
CA ARG A 580 -22.89 -8.47 -3.77
C ARG A 580 -23.75 -7.45 -3.00
N MET A 581 -23.55 -6.14 -3.20
CA MET A 581 -24.43 -5.13 -2.61
C MET A 581 -25.81 -5.11 -3.28
N ARG A 582 -25.87 -5.16 -4.61
CA ARG A 582 -27.14 -5.19 -5.38
C ARG A 582 -27.97 -6.43 -5.07
N GLU A 583 -27.31 -7.55 -4.82
CA GLU A 583 -27.92 -8.80 -4.36
C GLU A 583 -28.37 -8.77 -2.89
N GLY A 584 -28.13 -7.68 -2.15
CA GLY A 584 -28.51 -7.55 -0.74
C GLY A 584 -27.63 -8.37 0.22
N LYS A 585 -26.46 -8.86 -0.21
CA LYS A 585 -25.55 -9.67 0.62
C LYS A 585 -24.68 -8.84 1.58
N ILE A 586 -24.73 -7.51 1.49
CA ILE A 586 -23.90 -6.58 2.28
C ILE A 586 -24.74 -5.57 3.07
N TYR A 587 -25.76 -4.96 2.45
CA TYR A 587 -26.72 -4.06 3.12
C TYR A 587 -28.14 -4.44 2.74
N ALA A 588 -29.10 -4.06 3.59
CA ALA A 588 -30.52 -4.11 3.27
C ALA A 588 -30.83 -3.25 2.02
N ALA A 589 -31.73 -3.73 1.16
CA ALA A 589 -32.02 -3.16 -0.16
C ALA A 589 -32.25 -1.65 -0.17
N GLU A 590 -32.90 -1.12 0.87
CA GLU A 590 -33.22 0.31 1.03
C GLU A 590 -31.97 1.21 1.12
N LYS A 591 -30.85 0.70 1.66
CA LYS A 591 -29.60 1.47 1.84
C LYS A 591 -28.60 1.25 0.69
N VAL A 592 -28.87 0.33 -0.23
CA VAL A 592 -27.92 -0.07 -1.29
C VAL A 592 -27.62 1.09 -2.23
N ASN A 593 -28.64 1.76 -2.76
CA ASN A 593 -28.44 2.85 -3.73
C ASN A 593 -27.65 4.02 -3.12
N GLN A 594 -28.00 4.45 -1.91
CA GLN A 594 -27.29 5.51 -1.21
C GLN A 594 -25.83 5.14 -0.92
N ALA A 595 -25.56 3.88 -0.56
CA ALA A 595 -24.20 3.40 -0.29
C ALA A 595 -23.36 3.33 -1.57
N LEU A 596 -23.94 2.88 -2.70
CA LEU A 596 -23.30 2.86 -4.03
C LEU A 596 -22.99 4.26 -4.55
N GLU A 597 -23.82 5.25 -4.24
CA GLU A 597 -23.64 6.66 -4.61
C GLU A 597 -22.73 7.46 -3.67
N SER A 598 -22.23 6.85 -2.59
CA SER A 598 -21.33 7.49 -1.63
C SER A 598 -20.03 6.70 -1.47
N PHE A 599 -19.94 5.84 -0.46
CA PHE A 599 -18.73 5.11 -0.10
C PHE A 599 -18.33 4.06 -1.14
N PHE A 600 -19.30 3.33 -1.71
CA PHE A 600 -19.08 2.18 -2.60
C PHE A 600 -19.03 2.54 -4.09
N LYS A 601 -18.66 3.78 -4.43
CA LYS A 601 -18.33 4.15 -5.81
C LYS A 601 -17.15 3.32 -6.30
N ILE A 602 -17.16 2.96 -7.58
CA ILE A 602 -16.09 2.16 -8.19
C ILE A 602 -14.71 2.80 -7.94
N GLY A 603 -14.55 4.10 -8.20
CA GLY A 603 -13.29 4.81 -7.93
C GLY A 603 -12.83 4.75 -6.47
N ASN A 604 -13.76 4.83 -5.51
CA ASN A 604 -13.42 4.72 -4.09
C ASN A 604 -12.95 3.30 -3.73
N LEU A 605 -13.63 2.28 -4.25
CA LEU A 605 -13.30 0.88 -4.00
C LEU A 605 -11.96 0.48 -4.64
N ILE A 606 -11.67 0.97 -5.86
CA ILE A 606 -10.35 0.78 -6.48
C ILE A 606 -9.26 1.42 -5.60
N ALA A 607 -9.47 2.65 -5.13
CA ALA A 607 -8.48 3.34 -4.30
C ALA A 607 -8.26 2.70 -2.92
N LEU A 608 -9.33 2.24 -2.26
CA LEU A 608 -9.23 1.52 -1.00
C LEU A 608 -8.51 0.18 -1.16
N ARG A 609 -8.75 -0.51 -2.29
CA ARG A 609 -8.07 -1.76 -2.64
C ARG A 609 -6.58 -1.54 -2.86
N GLU A 610 -6.21 -0.50 -3.60
CA GLU A 610 -4.82 -0.09 -3.80
C GLU A 610 -4.12 0.24 -2.48
N LEU A 611 -4.78 1.01 -1.60
CA LEU A 611 -4.28 1.34 -0.27
C LEU A 611 -4.04 0.08 0.58
N ALA A 612 -4.99 -0.87 0.57
CA ALA A 612 -4.85 -2.13 1.32
C ALA A 612 -3.68 -2.99 0.83
N LEU A 613 -3.54 -3.14 -0.49
CA LEU A 613 -2.44 -3.91 -1.09
C LEU A 613 -1.07 -3.29 -0.74
N ARG A 614 -0.96 -1.95 -0.78
CA ARG A 614 0.28 -1.25 -0.43
C ARG A 614 0.63 -1.37 1.04
N GLU A 615 -0.34 -1.17 1.94
CA GLU A 615 -0.07 -1.23 3.38
C GLU A 615 0.41 -2.62 3.79
N ILE A 616 -0.17 -3.68 3.21
CA ILE A 616 0.28 -5.05 3.48
C ILE A 616 1.63 -5.34 2.83
N ALA A 617 1.91 -4.81 1.64
CA ALA A 617 3.25 -4.92 1.05
C ALA A 617 4.32 -4.27 1.93
N ASP A 618 4.04 -3.08 2.50
CA ASP A 618 4.95 -2.35 3.38
C ASP A 618 5.20 -3.12 4.70
N ASP A 619 4.16 -3.71 5.32
CA ASP A 619 4.30 -4.56 6.52
C ASP A 619 5.12 -5.83 6.23
N VAL A 620 4.91 -6.48 5.08
CA VAL A 620 5.67 -7.68 4.68
C VAL A 620 7.15 -7.36 4.47
N ASP A 621 7.47 -6.25 3.79
CA ASP A 621 8.85 -5.78 3.58
C ASP A 621 9.54 -5.51 4.94
N GLU A 622 8.84 -4.86 5.88
CA GLU A 622 9.38 -4.59 7.20
C GLU A 622 9.72 -5.88 7.99
N ARG A 623 8.87 -6.91 7.91
CA ARG A 623 9.11 -8.22 8.53
C ARG A 623 10.30 -8.95 7.92
N LEU A 624 10.44 -8.90 6.59
CA LEU A 624 11.59 -9.47 5.88
C LEU A 624 12.89 -8.79 6.30
N GLU A 625 12.92 -7.46 6.33
CA GLU A 625 14.10 -6.69 6.73
C GLU A 625 14.43 -6.83 8.23
N ALA A 626 13.43 -7.11 9.08
CA ALA A 626 13.65 -7.42 10.50
C ALA A 626 14.37 -8.77 10.68
N TRP A 627 14.12 -9.74 9.80
CA TRP A 627 14.86 -11.00 9.78
C TRP A 627 16.26 -10.84 9.22
N ASP A 628 16.43 -10.07 8.14
CA ASP A 628 17.75 -9.79 7.55
C ASP A 628 18.68 -8.98 8.46
N ARG A 629 18.11 -8.24 9.44
CA ARG A 629 18.87 -7.47 10.42
C ARG A 629 19.79 -8.33 11.30
N ASP A 630 19.52 -9.63 11.42
CA ASP A 630 20.41 -10.58 12.10
C ASP A 630 21.55 -11.12 11.20
N VAL A 631 21.47 -10.94 9.87
CA VAL A 631 22.38 -11.64 8.94
C VAL A 631 23.21 -10.71 8.05
N ALA A 632 22.72 -9.56 7.60
CA ALA A 632 23.54 -8.62 6.84
C ALA A 632 22.88 -7.25 6.76
N LEU A 633 23.69 -6.18 6.92
CA LEU A 633 23.49 -4.80 6.42
C LEU A 633 23.73 -3.69 7.46
N ARG A 634 24.81 -3.79 8.24
CA ARG A 634 25.49 -2.59 8.74
C ARG A 634 26.74 -2.31 7.91
N GLY A 635 26.53 -1.79 6.71
CA GLY A 635 27.55 -1.09 5.93
C GLY A 635 27.44 0.44 6.14
N SER A 636 28.58 1.05 6.48
CA SER A 636 28.99 2.47 6.68
C SER A 636 28.16 3.68 6.15
N TRP A 637 26.84 3.66 6.08
CA TRP A 637 25.98 4.82 5.75
C TRP A 637 24.75 4.97 6.68
N SER A 638 24.80 4.39 7.87
CA SER A 638 23.72 4.48 8.86
C SER A 638 23.80 5.78 9.67
N ARG A 639 23.43 6.92 9.06
CA ARG A 639 22.80 7.97 9.87
C ARG A 639 21.33 7.57 9.96
N GLN A 640 20.88 7.16 11.14
CA GLN A 640 19.45 6.99 11.41
C GLN A 640 18.77 8.29 10.94
N GLU A 641 17.84 8.16 9.99
CA GLU A 641 17.02 9.31 9.61
C GLU A 641 16.24 9.71 10.87
N VAL A 642 16.17 11.00 11.15
CA VAL A 642 15.43 11.53 12.29
C VAL A 642 14.48 12.59 11.76
N ILE A 643 13.18 12.34 11.89
CA ILE A 643 12.13 13.24 11.44
C ILE A 643 11.67 14.11 12.60
N PHE A 644 11.72 15.42 12.39
CA PHE A 644 11.21 16.39 13.35
C PHE A 644 9.97 17.07 12.77
N VAL A 645 8.85 17.01 13.48
CA VAL A 645 7.57 17.57 13.04
C VAL A 645 7.23 18.76 13.93
N CYS A 646 7.17 19.97 13.37
CA CYS A 646 6.69 21.12 14.14
C CYS A 646 5.19 21.30 13.94
N VAL A 647 4.46 21.39 15.05
CA VAL A 647 3.00 21.58 15.05
C VAL A 647 2.61 22.83 15.83
N ASP A 648 1.47 23.41 15.47
CA ASP A 648 0.73 24.38 16.27
C ASP A 648 -0.55 23.74 16.84
N LEU A 649 -1.39 24.48 17.57
CA LEU A 649 -2.73 23.99 18.01
C LEU A 649 -3.82 24.23 16.96
N GLY A 650 -3.43 24.43 15.71
CA GLY A 650 -4.33 24.63 14.59
C GLY A 650 -4.97 23.32 14.12
N PRO A 651 -6.01 23.40 13.27
CA PRO A 651 -6.77 22.24 12.79
C PRO A 651 -5.96 21.28 11.89
N GLN A 652 -4.71 21.62 11.57
CA GLN A 652 -3.83 20.80 10.72
C GLN A 652 -2.80 19.98 11.48
N ALA A 653 -2.69 20.20 12.79
CA ALA A 653 -1.67 19.56 13.61
C ALA A 653 -1.73 18.03 13.54
N GLU A 654 -2.93 17.45 13.70
CA GLU A 654 -3.13 16.00 13.59
C GLU A 654 -2.69 15.47 12.22
N ARG A 655 -3.02 16.17 11.13
CA ARG A 655 -2.63 15.80 9.77
C ARG A 655 -1.11 15.82 9.60
N LEU A 656 -0.43 16.82 10.16
CA LEU A 656 1.03 16.90 10.14
C LEU A 656 1.67 15.74 10.90
N ILE A 657 1.11 15.37 12.06
CA ILE A 657 1.57 14.24 12.87
C ILE A 657 1.39 12.92 12.11
N ARG A 658 0.19 12.64 11.57
CA ARG A 658 -0.06 11.42 10.76
C ARG A 658 0.85 11.33 9.55
N ARG A 659 1.09 12.47 8.87
CA ARG A 659 2.00 12.51 7.73
C ARG A 659 3.46 12.32 8.15
N GLY A 660 3.86 12.92 9.27
CA GLY A 660 5.17 12.74 9.86
C GLY A 660 5.42 11.29 10.21
N PHE A 661 4.48 10.64 10.89
CA PHE A 661 4.49 9.20 11.16
C PHE A 661 4.63 8.39 9.88
N ARG A 662 3.77 8.59 8.86
CA ARG A 662 3.85 7.82 7.60
C ARG A 662 5.23 7.90 6.93
N ILE A 663 5.82 9.08 6.92
CA ILE A 663 7.17 9.26 6.36
C ILE A 663 8.19 8.59 7.28
N ALA A 664 8.11 8.79 8.60
CA ALA A 664 9.03 8.19 9.56
C ALA A 664 9.02 6.68 9.49
N HIS A 665 7.82 6.10 9.48
CA HIS A 665 7.54 4.69 9.33
C HIS A 665 8.22 4.11 8.08
N ARG A 666 7.97 4.71 6.90
CA ARG A 666 8.56 4.28 5.63
C ARG A 666 10.08 4.54 5.53
N LEU A 667 10.59 5.55 6.21
CA LEU A 667 12.04 5.83 6.27
C LEU A 667 12.75 5.04 7.37
N LYS A 668 12.01 4.31 8.23
CA LYS A 668 12.50 3.71 9.48
C LYS A 668 13.27 4.72 10.35
N ALA A 669 12.70 5.91 10.44
CA ALA A 669 13.28 7.04 11.14
C ALA A 669 12.69 7.17 12.54
N ASP A 670 13.53 7.54 13.50
CA ASP A 670 13.03 8.07 14.76
C ASP A 670 12.30 9.37 14.47
N TRP A 671 11.23 9.67 15.19
CA TRP A 671 10.48 10.88 14.93
C TRP A 671 9.97 11.56 16.19
N PHE A 672 10.03 12.89 16.13
CA PHE A 672 9.73 13.79 17.22
C PHE A 672 8.68 14.79 16.77
N VAL A 673 7.64 14.99 17.56
CA VAL A 673 6.67 16.07 17.37
C VAL A 673 7.02 17.16 18.36
N HIS A 674 7.07 18.41 17.90
CA HIS A 674 7.44 19.53 18.77
C HIS A 674 6.42 20.66 18.67
N TYR A 675 5.90 21.05 19.83
CA TYR A 675 4.99 22.18 19.99
C TYR A 675 5.66 23.31 20.78
N VAL A 676 5.56 24.55 20.28
CA VAL A 676 6.09 25.73 20.97
C VAL A 676 4.96 26.58 21.50
N HIS A 677 4.90 26.73 22.82
CA HIS A 677 3.94 27.61 23.49
C HIS A 677 4.53 29.03 23.62
N CYS A 678 3.83 30.03 23.11
CA CYS A 678 4.32 31.41 23.05
C CYS A 678 3.57 32.33 24.02
N GLY A 679 3.90 32.28 25.31
CA GLY A 679 3.37 33.16 26.36
C GLY A 679 1.85 33.04 26.64
N GLY A 680 1.41 33.54 27.80
CA GLY A 680 0.00 33.54 28.23
C GLY A 680 -0.46 32.25 28.94
N THR A 681 -1.55 32.36 29.70
CA THR A 681 -2.27 31.21 30.29
C THR A 681 -2.98 30.44 29.20
N ARG A 682 -2.79 29.11 29.17
CA ARG A 682 -3.50 28.23 28.24
C ARG A 682 -4.98 28.24 28.56
N THR A 683 -5.81 28.31 27.52
CA THR A 683 -7.23 28.04 27.66
C THR A 683 -7.47 26.53 27.82
N ASP A 684 -8.59 26.15 28.45
CA ASP A 684 -8.95 24.74 28.60
C ASP A 684 -9.08 24.02 27.24
N ASP A 685 -9.52 24.72 26.19
CA ASP A 685 -9.60 24.16 24.83
C ASP A 685 -8.22 23.88 24.23
N GLU A 686 -7.25 24.80 24.41
CA GLU A 686 -5.87 24.60 23.98
C GLU A 686 -5.21 23.43 24.70
N GLN A 687 -5.48 23.27 26.00
CA GLN A 687 -4.97 22.15 26.77
C GLN A 687 -5.55 20.81 26.29
N ARG A 688 -6.88 20.74 26.08
CA ARG A 688 -7.53 19.54 25.51
C ARG A 688 -6.97 19.16 24.15
N ARG A 689 -6.74 20.13 23.26
CA ARG A 689 -6.14 19.87 21.95
C ARG A 689 -4.71 19.35 22.06
N LEU A 690 -3.91 19.94 22.94
CA LEU A 690 -2.55 19.50 23.16
C LEU A 690 -2.49 18.06 23.67
N ASP A 691 -3.36 17.72 24.63
CA ASP A 691 -3.46 16.36 25.16
C ASP A 691 -3.92 15.36 24.07
N ALA A 692 -4.82 15.77 23.17
CA ALA A 692 -5.18 14.98 22.00
C ALA A 692 -3.99 14.75 21.04
N LEU A 693 -3.17 15.78 20.78
CA LEU A 693 -1.97 15.64 19.94
C LEU A 693 -0.90 14.75 20.59
N LYS A 694 -0.74 14.82 21.92
CA LYS A 694 0.17 13.94 22.66
C LYS A 694 -0.26 12.49 22.51
N HIS A 695 -1.52 12.21 22.84
CA HIS A 695 -2.09 10.88 22.75
C HIS A 695 -2.06 10.31 21.32
N LEU A 696 -2.24 11.15 20.29
CA LEU A 696 -2.07 10.74 18.90
C LEU A 696 -0.62 10.36 18.59
N THR A 697 0.35 11.18 19.03
CA THR A 697 1.78 10.96 18.76
C THR A 697 2.28 9.69 19.42
N GLU A 698 1.92 9.47 20.69
CA GLU A 698 2.30 8.30 21.47
C GLU A 698 1.73 7.00 20.88
N ARG A 699 0.45 7.00 20.46
CA ARG A 699 -0.17 5.83 19.80
C ARG A 699 0.49 5.47 18.47
N LEU A 700 1.05 6.46 17.77
CA LEU A 700 1.84 6.26 16.55
C LEU A 700 3.32 5.96 16.84
N GLY A 701 3.70 5.78 18.11
CA GLY A 701 5.07 5.43 18.52
C GLY A 701 6.08 6.59 18.39
N GLY A 702 5.60 7.83 18.36
CA GLY A 702 6.45 9.03 18.34
C GLY A 702 6.63 9.65 19.73
N VAL A 703 7.61 10.54 19.86
CA VAL A 703 7.83 11.34 21.07
C VAL A 703 7.36 12.75 20.83
N ILE A 704 6.50 13.28 21.71
CA ILE A 704 6.07 14.68 21.67
C ILE A 704 6.80 15.49 22.74
N GLU A 705 7.39 16.60 22.32
CA GLU A 705 8.07 17.54 23.20
C GLU A 705 7.44 18.92 23.11
N MET A 706 7.54 19.65 24.21
CA MET A 706 6.94 20.96 24.34
C MET A 706 7.91 21.92 25.00
N THR A 707 8.01 23.11 24.44
CA THR A 707 8.88 24.17 24.96
C THR A 707 8.09 25.44 25.17
N GLU A 708 8.16 25.96 26.39
CA GLU A 708 7.52 27.22 26.78
C GLU A 708 8.48 28.38 26.55
N VAL A 709 7.98 29.40 25.86
CA VAL A 709 8.80 30.50 25.38
C VAL A 709 8.18 31.83 25.81
N SER A 710 8.95 32.65 26.52
CA SER A 710 8.60 34.02 26.88
C SER A 710 8.58 34.94 25.65
N SER A 711 7.85 36.05 25.71
CA SER A 711 7.59 36.96 24.56
C SER A 711 8.83 37.53 23.87
N ASN A 712 10.00 37.55 24.53
CA ASN A 712 11.26 38.08 24.00
C ASN A 712 12.25 37.02 23.49
N THR A 713 11.95 35.72 23.61
CA THR A 713 12.89 34.66 23.25
C THR A 713 12.77 34.32 21.75
N ASN A 714 13.90 34.13 21.08
CA ASN A 714 13.93 33.79 19.67
C ASN A 714 13.56 32.31 19.43
N ILE A 715 12.26 32.05 19.27
CA ILE A 715 11.66 30.74 18.98
C ILE A 715 12.41 30.00 17.87
N HIS A 716 12.86 30.73 16.85
CA HIS A 716 13.51 30.15 15.69
C HIS A 716 14.87 29.50 16.01
N GLN A 717 15.66 30.13 16.89
CA GLN A 717 16.96 29.61 17.32
C GLN A 717 16.80 28.41 18.26
N LEU A 718 15.82 28.48 19.16
CA LEU A 718 15.53 27.41 20.11
C LEU A 718 15.18 26.11 19.41
N LEU A 719 14.26 26.18 18.43
CA LEU A 719 13.88 25.04 17.61
C LEU A 719 15.05 24.50 16.78
N LEU A 720 15.90 25.38 16.22
CA LEU A 720 17.07 24.96 15.46
C LEU A 720 18.09 24.24 16.34
N ASN A 721 18.34 24.72 17.56
CA ASN A 721 19.21 24.06 18.53
C ASN A 721 18.65 22.69 18.90
N ARG A 722 17.34 22.60 19.20
CA ARG A 722 16.70 21.33 19.52
C ARG A 722 16.79 20.33 18.37
N MET A 723 16.54 20.78 17.14
CA MET A 723 16.68 19.93 15.95
C MET A 723 18.12 19.40 15.79
N ASN A 724 19.13 20.21 16.10
CA ASN A 724 20.53 19.80 16.06
C ASN A 724 20.88 18.80 17.16
N GLU A 725 20.35 18.98 18.37
CA GLU A 725 20.55 18.07 19.51
C GLU A 725 20.07 16.65 19.20
N VAL A 726 18.85 16.52 18.66
CA VAL A 726 18.29 15.22 18.24
C VAL A 726 18.81 14.74 16.89
N ARG A 727 19.78 15.45 16.29
CA ARG A 727 20.42 15.13 15.00
C ARG A 727 19.42 14.98 13.84
N THR A 728 18.39 15.81 13.83
CA THR A 728 17.34 15.86 12.81
C THR A 728 17.92 15.81 11.40
N THR A 729 17.46 14.88 10.58
CA THR A 729 17.83 14.79 9.16
C THR A 729 16.76 15.41 8.26
N GLN A 730 15.50 15.38 8.71
CA GLN A 730 14.36 15.93 7.99
C GLN A 730 13.40 16.65 8.94
N LEU A 731 13.01 17.87 8.58
CA LEU A 731 12.01 18.67 9.25
C LEU A 731 10.70 18.66 8.45
N ILE A 732 9.55 18.51 9.13
CA ILE A 732 8.21 18.59 8.58
C ILE A 732 7.46 19.75 9.23
N ILE A 733 6.93 20.65 8.40
CA ILE A 733 6.19 21.84 8.84
C ILE A 733 4.97 22.10 7.95
N GLY A 734 3.90 22.65 8.53
CA GLY A 734 2.73 23.10 7.77
C GLY A 734 2.97 24.43 7.04
N GLN A 735 2.25 24.63 5.93
CA GLN A 735 2.20 25.91 5.24
C GLN A 735 1.47 26.96 6.12
N SER A 736 2.10 28.09 6.42
CA SER A 736 1.52 29.10 7.32
C SER A 736 0.47 29.99 6.63
N ARG A 737 -0.69 30.20 7.28
CA ARG A 737 -1.84 31.02 6.81
C ARG A 737 -1.76 32.52 7.10
N LYS A 738 -0.71 33.05 7.73
CA LYS A 738 -0.73 34.45 8.20
C LYS A 738 -0.82 35.47 7.03
N PRO A 739 -1.77 36.45 7.08
CA PRO A 739 -1.95 37.44 6.03
C PRO A 739 -0.75 38.39 5.91
N LEU A 740 -0.43 38.75 4.66
CA LEU A 740 0.83 39.36 4.20
C LEU A 740 1.23 40.67 4.88
N TRP A 741 0.29 41.44 5.43
CA TRP A 741 0.57 42.74 6.05
C TRP A 741 1.32 42.61 7.39
N ARG A 742 1.13 41.51 8.14
CA ARG A 742 1.91 41.21 9.36
C ARG A 742 3.31 40.63 9.09
N SER A 743 3.61 40.27 7.83
CA SER A 743 4.92 39.70 7.42
C SER A 743 5.92 40.74 6.91
N LEU A 744 5.52 42.01 6.75
CA LEU A 744 6.42 43.06 6.26
C LEU A 744 7.47 43.49 7.31
N PHE A 745 7.24 43.19 8.60
CA PHE A 745 8.13 43.59 9.70
C PHE A 745 8.76 42.42 10.50
N LYS A 746 8.36 41.15 10.28
CA LYS A 746 9.01 39.96 10.87
C LYS A 746 9.19 38.86 9.83
N GLU A 747 10.38 38.28 9.77
CA GLU A 747 10.72 37.12 8.95
C GLU A 747 9.82 35.92 9.33
N SER A 748 9.25 35.22 8.36
CA SER A 748 8.40 34.05 8.65
C SER A 748 9.24 32.88 9.16
N PHE A 749 8.65 32.04 10.03
CA PHE A 749 9.29 30.85 10.60
C PHE A 749 9.91 29.93 9.52
N VAL A 750 9.14 29.63 8.47
CA VAL A 750 9.59 28.87 7.30
C VAL A 750 10.79 29.56 6.64
N HIS A 751 10.76 30.89 6.50
CA HIS A 751 11.82 31.63 5.82
C HIS A 751 13.13 31.63 6.60
N TYR A 752 13.05 31.79 7.93
CA TYR A 752 14.22 31.70 8.81
C TYR A 752 14.85 30.32 8.71
N LEU A 753 14.07 29.25 8.77
CA LEU A 753 14.60 27.89 8.73
C LEU A 753 15.19 27.54 7.36
N LEU A 754 14.55 27.96 6.26
CA LEU A 754 15.11 27.76 4.91
C LEU A 754 16.49 28.44 4.74
N ARG A 755 16.78 29.46 5.56
CA ARG A 755 18.06 30.18 5.56
C ARG A 755 19.08 29.57 6.51
N ASN A 756 18.67 29.18 7.71
CA ASN A 756 19.59 28.80 8.80
C ASN A 756 19.70 27.28 9.02
N ALA A 757 18.76 26.47 8.52
CA ALA A 757 18.74 25.01 8.63
C ALA A 757 19.13 24.32 7.31
N ARG A 758 20.15 24.83 6.60
CA ARG A 758 20.54 24.34 5.26
C ARG A 758 21.09 22.90 5.24
N HIS A 759 21.43 22.36 6.40
CA HIS A 759 21.89 20.98 6.59
C HIS A 759 20.75 19.98 6.85
N ILE A 760 19.51 20.45 7.02
CA ILE A 760 18.33 19.63 7.30
C ILE A 760 17.39 19.65 6.08
N ASP A 761 16.92 18.49 5.64
CA ASP A 761 15.90 18.42 4.58
C ASP A 761 14.58 18.97 5.12
N MET A 762 13.84 19.77 4.35
CA MET A 762 12.60 20.40 4.83
C MET A 762 11.41 20.03 3.96
N LEU A 763 10.46 19.29 4.51
CA LEU A 763 9.16 19.05 3.92
C LEU A 763 8.15 20.09 4.43
N ILE A 764 7.60 20.84 3.49
CA ILE A 764 6.55 21.81 3.74
C ILE A 764 5.25 21.24 3.20
N VAL A 765 4.36 20.88 4.12
CA VAL A 765 3.09 20.22 3.83
C VAL A 765 2.06 21.26 3.43
N ALA A 766 1.52 21.12 2.22
CA ALA A 766 0.54 22.07 1.68
C ALA A 766 -0.84 21.93 2.33
N ASP A 767 -1.55 23.04 2.47
CA ASP A 767 -2.96 23.06 2.85
C ASP A 767 -3.78 22.31 1.80
N PHE A 768 -4.61 21.37 2.25
CA PHE A 768 -5.55 20.67 1.37
C PHE A 768 -6.86 21.45 1.29
N ASP A 769 -7.19 21.97 0.11
CA ASP A 769 -8.47 22.58 -0.23
C ASP A 769 -9.14 21.80 -1.38
N PRO A 770 -10.25 21.09 -1.12
CA PRO A 770 -10.92 20.26 -2.12
C PRO A 770 -11.56 21.06 -3.28
N ASN A 771 -11.75 22.38 -3.14
CA ASN A 771 -12.49 23.20 -4.11
C ASN A 771 -11.62 23.93 -5.15
N VAL A 772 -10.29 23.83 -5.07
CA VAL A 772 -9.37 24.66 -5.89
C VAL A 772 -9.10 24.08 -7.28
N MET A 773 -9.23 22.76 -7.47
CA MET A 773 -8.91 22.14 -8.77
C MET A 773 -9.93 22.49 -9.87
N THR A 774 -11.15 22.90 -9.50
CA THR A 774 -12.21 23.36 -10.42
C THR A 774 -11.99 24.76 -10.99
N GLU A 775 -11.14 25.59 -10.38
CA GLU A 775 -10.91 26.98 -10.83
C GLU A 775 -9.76 27.12 -11.83
N SER A 776 -8.85 26.14 -11.90
CA SER A 776 -7.64 26.23 -12.75
C SER A 776 -7.86 25.93 -14.24
N THR A 777 -9.09 25.63 -14.64
CA THR A 777 -9.50 25.31 -16.03
C THR A 777 -10.28 26.42 -16.72
N LYS A 778 -10.37 27.62 -16.13
CA LYS A 778 -10.94 28.81 -16.77
C LYS A 778 -9.88 29.79 -17.27
#